data_AF-A0A7X6YC42-F1
#
_entry.id   AF-A0A7X6YC42-F1
#
_cell.length_a   1.000
_cell.length_b   1.000
_cell.length_c   1.000
_cell.angle_alpha   90.00
_cell.angle_beta   90.00
_cell.angle_gamma   90.00
#
_symmetry.space_group_name_H-M   'P 1'
#
loop_
_entity.id
_entity.type
_entity.pdbx_description
1 polymer ?
#
loop_
_entity_poly.entity_id
_entity_poly.type
_entity_poly.pdbx_seq_one_letter_code
_entity_poly.pdbx_strand_id
1 'polypeptide(L)'
;MRTVIWSLCGLIAAGVSAGADDGGLVKRVVEGGHAEGLAPLAPERAGAYGAGFTREGAEYVCDNGDHAAQQRGVVWSVELNQSRAEPVVASAWARAERTEGSPNSDFSLYLDLVYADGTPLWGQSAPFEPDPAAGWQRREVVVTPDRPIRRMSCYLLYRNRAGRVRFKDARVGTLAADGVLRFDGAVTEQVAAPQRGFLMRDVARESGFVSIAREALGIRLTSRERRAAGVTFYDVSLEDLTGTDRAVTLVYTLPQPDGPLVWFHDPRRALELDGCLAEVMNTTRRPVGANGQLSRYPFGAVAAGGTGCAVGLDLATPLYFRTGCQPRTRELFLACDIGFAPEKRTAGFRFCVFDFKAADGFRGALARYYDLYPDAFATRIRRQGVWMPFAAISKVEGWQDFGFRFKEGDSETAWDDAQDILTFRYTEPMTWWMALKGEGPRTLEHGAAEARRLAAAGNAAGLAWASSAFEDEKGRAPGRVLDTPWCNGVVWSMNCAPGVPGAVTDFSNKWSAAYLDRQYGAARKAACDGEYIDSAEAYVTDELNFRRSHFAGAERPLCYALGSRRVGIYKGMIGFEYVRALARDMHARGHYMMANSTPISWCWLAPLLDVMGTETDWKHGGKWRPMADEELLYRRALCRGKPFCFLMNTDFSAFSYED
;
A
#
# COMPACT_ATOMS: atom_id res chain seq x y z
N MET A 1 -62.45 -13.71 25.64
CA MET A 1 -62.07 -13.78 24.21
C MET A 1 -61.01 -12.74 23.92
N ARG A 2 -59.73 -13.14 23.87
CA ARG A 2 -58.62 -12.47 23.19
C ARG A 2 -57.42 -13.42 23.30
N THR A 3 -57.23 -14.20 22.25
CA THR A 3 -56.18 -15.22 22.13
C THR A 3 -54.91 -14.53 21.66
N VAL A 4 -53.84 -14.67 22.44
CA VAL A 4 -52.48 -14.25 22.10
C VAL A 4 -51.87 -15.32 21.21
N ILE A 5 -51.51 -14.97 19.98
CA ILE A 5 -50.77 -15.85 19.05
C ILE A 5 -49.29 -15.53 19.21
N TRP A 6 -48.52 -16.50 19.71
CA TRP A 6 -47.06 -16.51 19.65
C TRP A 6 -46.65 -17.12 18.30
N SER A 7 -45.99 -16.34 17.46
CA SER A 7 -45.34 -16.86 16.25
C SER A 7 -43.97 -17.42 16.61
N LEU A 8 -43.83 -18.74 16.44
CA LEU A 8 -42.57 -19.48 16.53
C LEU A 8 -41.61 -19.04 15.41
N CYS A 9 -40.47 -18.47 15.77
CA CYS A 9 -39.32 -18.37 14.87
C CYS A 9 -38.66 -19.75 14.73
N GLY A 10 -38.87 -20.41 13.59
CA GLY A 10 -38.13 -21.62 13.24
C GLY A 10 -36.67 -21.29 12.94
N LEU A 11 -35.76 -21.79 13.79
CA LEU A 11 -34.36 -21.99 13.44
C LEU A 11 -34.30 -23.04 12.33
N ILE A 12 -34.12 -22.59 11.09
CA ILE A 12 -33.66 -23.48 10.02
C ILE A 12 -32.16 -23.65 10.22
N ALA A 13 -31.77 -24.84 10.68
CA ALA A 13 -30.39 -25.28 10.72
C ALA A 13 -29.77 -25.13 9.33
N ALA A 14 -28.74 -24.29 9.24
CA ALA A 14 -27.98 -24.10 8.02
C ALA A 14 -27.40 -25.45 7.58
N GLY A 15 -27.66 -25.83 6.32
CA GLY A 15 -26.95 -26.92 5.67
C GLY A 15 -25.46 -26.63 5.71
N VAL A 16 -24.72 -27.51 6.38
CA VAL A 16 -23.27 -27.55 6.37
C VAL A 16 -22.85 -27.78 4.93
N SER A 17 -22.37 -26.75 4.23
CA SER A 17 -21.56 -26.99 3.04
C SER A 17 -20.33 -27.76 3.52
N ALA A 18 -20.08 -28.94 2.96
CA ALA A 18 -18.85 -29.67 3.20
C ALA A 18 -17.66 -28.79 2.76
N GLY A 19 -17.12 -28.02 3.70
CA GLY A 19 -15.93 -27.20 3.48
C GLY A 19 -14.72 -28.12 3.40
N ALA A 20 -13.74 -27.75 2.57
CA ALA A 20 -12.45 -28.41 2.56
C ALA A 20 -11.88 -28.51 3.98
N ASP A 21 -11.29 -29.67 4.32
CA ASP A 21 -10.67 -29.90 5.61
C ASP A 21 -9.60 -28.82 5.90
N ASP A 22 -9.53 -28.39 7.16
CA ASP A 22 -8.53 -27.45 7.63
C ASP A 22 -7.11 -27.93 7.28
N GLY A 23 -6.30 -27.07 6.67
CA GLY A 23 -4.91 -27.38 6.29
C GLY A 23 -4.73 -28.14 4.97
N GLY A 24 -5.80 -28.46 4.24
CA GLY A 24 -5.72 -29.07 2.91
C GLY A 24 -5.03 -28.16 1.90
N LEU A 25 -4.00 -28.65 1.21
CA LEU A 25 -3.28 -27.88 0.19
C LEU A 25 -4.18 -27.65 -1.04
N VAL A 26 -4.48 -26.38 -1.35
CA VAL A 26 -5.32 -26.00 -2.50
C VAL A 26 -4.48 -25.52 -3.67
N LYS A 27 -3.43 -24.74 -3.40
CA LYS A 27 -2.48 -24.25 -4.41
C LYS A 27 -1.07 -24.44 -3.92
N ARG A 28 -0.24 -25.13 -4.69
CA ARG A 28 1.19 -25.27 -4.38
C ARG A 28 1.92 -24.06 -4.94
N VAL A 29 2.67 -23.35 -4.12
CA VAL A 29 3.58 -22.32 -4.62
C VAL A 29 4.77 -23.04 -5.24
N VAL A 30 5.12 -22.67 -6.47
CA VAL A 30 6.26 -23.23 -7.18
C VAL A 30 7.46 -22.32 -6.89
N GLU A 31 8.43 -22.85 -6.17
CA GLU A 31 9.66 -22.11 -5.81
C GLU A 31 10.87 -22.79 -6.42
N GLY A 32 11.52 -22.09 -7.34
CA GLY A 32 12.74 -22.58 -7.98
C GLY A 32 12.56 -23.87 -8.78
N GLY A 33 13.65 -24.33 -9.40
CA GLY A 33 13.68 -25.62 -10.10
C GLY A 33 13.20 -25.54 -11.56
N HIS A 34 12.78 -24.36 -12.02
CA HIS A 34 12.59 -24.11 -13.45
C HIS A 34 13.93 -24.08 -14.19
N ALA A 35 15.00 -23.65 -13.51
CA ALA A 35 16.33 -23.41 -14.07
C ALA A 35 16.91 -24.59 -14.86
N GLU A 36 16.59 -25.83 -14.46
CA GLU A 36 17.11 -27.05 -15.11
C GLU A 36 16.54 -27.23 -16.52
N GLY A 37 15.34 -26.73 -16.77
CA GLY A 37 14.71 -26.69 -18.10
C GLY A 37 14.99 -25.40 -18.89
N LEU A 38 15.65 -24.39 -18.30
CA LEU A 38 15.93 -23.12 -18.98
C LEU A 38 17.18 -23.21 -19.86
N ALA A 39 17.11 -22.55 -21.01
CA ALA A 39 18.25 -22.43 -21.92
C ALA A 39 19.30 -21.47 -21.34
N PRO A 40 20.59 -21.84 -21.33
CA PRO A 40 21.64 -20.92 -20.92
C PRO A 40 21.73 -19.74 -21.88
N LEU A 41 21.92 -18.54 -21.32
CA LEU A 41 22.18 -17.34 -22.11
C LEU A 41 23.61 -17.40 -22.66
N ALA A 42 23.70 -17.28 -23.98
CA ALA A 42 24.95 -17.25 -24.75
C ALA A 42 25.93 -16.20 -24.20
N PRO A 43 27.11 -16.59 -23.68
CA PRO A 43 28.09 -15.65 -23.12
C PRO A 43 28.60 -14.61 -24.14
N GLU A 44 28.65 -14.96 -25.42
CA GLU A 44 29.04 -14.09 -26.53
C GLU A 44 28.01 -13.01 -26.87
N ARG A 45 26.76 -13.16 -26.39
CA ARG A 45 25.69 -12.16 -26.52
C ARG A 45 25.57 -11.24 -25.30
N ALA A 46 26.45 -11.40 -24.31
CA ALA A 46 26.48 -10.57 -23.12
C ALA A 46 27.01 -9.17 -23.44
N GLY A 47 26.19 -8.14 -23.21
CA GLY A 47 26.57 -6.73 -23.28
C GLY A 47 26.90 -6.15 -21.90
N ALA A 48 27.64 -5.04 -21.90
CA ALA A 48 27.94 -4.28 -20.69
C ALA A 48 26.75 -3.40 -20.27
N TYR A 49 26.39 -3.43 -18.99
CA TYR A 49 25.55 -2.41 -18.36
C TYR A 49 26.44 -1.43 -17.57
N GLY A 50 26.26 -0.12 -17.76
CA GLY A 50 27.12 0.89 -17.17
C GLY A 50 28.58 0.70 -17.57
N ALA A 51 29.50 0.67 -16.59
CA ALA A 51 30.91 0.39 -16.83
C ALA A 51 31.21 -1.10 -17.13
N GLY A 52 30.18 -1.95 -17.20
CA GLY A 52 30.29 -3.34 -17.63
C GLY A 52 30.89 -4.28 -16.59
N PHE A 53 31.46 -5.38 -17.08
CA PHE A 53 31.98 -6.49 -16.31
C PHE A 53 33.33 -6.95 -16.88
N THR A 54 34.11 -7.68 -16.08
CA THR A 54 35.21 -8.52 -16.57
C THR A 54 34.82 -9.99 -16.52
N ARG A 55 35.53 -10.83 -17.27
CA ARG A 55 35.30 -12.29 -17.23
C ARG A 55 36.49 -13.00 -16.60
N GLU A 56 36.19 -13.90 -15.69
CA GLU A 56 37.13 -14.86 -15.12
C GLU A 56 36.56 -16.26 -15.38
N GLY A 57 37.01 -16.90 -16.46
CA GLY A 57 36.43 -18.16 -16.92
C GLY A 57 34.94 -18.04 -17.27
N ALA A 58 34.10 -18.80 -16.58
CA ALA A 58 32.64 -18.79 -16.75
C ALA A 58 31.92 -17.70 -15.93
N GLU A 59 32.66 -16.93 -15.12
CA GLU A 59 32.09 -15.96 -14.19
C GLU A 59 32.18 -14.54 -14.76
N TYR A 60 31.14 -13.76 -14.45
CA TYR A 60 31.06 -12.33 -14.71
C TYR A 60 31.38 -11.59 -13.41
N VAL A 61 32.40 -10.74 -13.43
CA VAL A 61 32.86 -10.01 -12.26
C VAL A 61 32.49 -8.54 -12.40
N CYS A 62 31.76 -8.02 -11.41
CA CYS A 62 31.46 -6.60 -11.28
C CYS A 62 32.16 -6.06 -10.04
N ASP A 63 33.13 -5.17 -10.24
CA ASP A 63 33.92 -4.57 -9.17
C ASP A 63 33.79 -3.04 -9.20
N ASN A 64 33.07 -2.50 -8.22
CA ASN A 64 32.91 -1.07 -8.01
C ASN A 64 33.95 -0.51 -7.04
N GLY A 65 34.86 -1.33 -6.49
CA GLY A 65 35.85 -0.89 -5.51
C GLY A 65 35.15 -0.22 -4.32
N ASP A 66 35.57 1.00 -3.99
CA ASP A 66 34.97 1.78 -2.90
C ASP A 66 34.00 2.87 -3.44
N HIS A 67 33.71 2.86 -4.75
CA HIS A 67 32.88 3.87 -5.41
C HIS A 67 31.40 3.47 -5.43
N ALA A 68 30.66 3.87 -4.39
CA ALA A 68 29.25 3.52 -4.26
C ALA A 68 28.37 4.04 -5.41
N ALA A 69 28.69 5.14 -6.08
CA ALA A 69 27.90 5.63 -7.22
C ALA A 69 28.10 4.84 -8.52
N GLN A 70 29.06 3.92 -8.57
CA GLN A 70 29.39 3.18 -9.79
C GLN A 70 28.26 2.22 -10.18
N GLN A 71 28.03 2.10 -11.48
CA GLN A 71 27.06 1.15 -12.04
C GLN A 71 27.78 0.17 -12.97
N ARG A 72 27.63 -1.12 -12.68
CA ARG A 72 28.15 -2.24 -13.46
C ARG A 72 27.10 -3.32 -13.61
N GLY A 73 27.30 -4.19 -14.59
CA GLY A 73 26.43 -5.33 -14.80
C GLY A 73 26.60 -5.95 -16.17
N VAL A 74 25.88 -7.05 -16.34
CA VAL A 74 25.77 -7.80 -17.59
C VAL A 74 24.36 -7.68 -18.12
N VAL A 75 24.17 -7.58 -19.44
CA VAL A 75 22.85 -7.56 -20.06
C VAL A 75 22.77 -8.49 -21.27
N TRP A 76 21.66 -9.20 -21.41
CA TRP A 76 21.25 -9.89 -22.63
C TRP A 76 19.94 -9.31 -23.13
N SER A 77 19.77 -9.23 -24.46
CA SER A 77 18.49 -8.94 -25.09
C SER A 77 18.00 -10.17 -25.86
N VAL A 78 16.83 -10.67 -25.49
CA VAL A 78 16.19 -11.87 -26.01
C VAL A 78 14.90 -11.47 -26.71
N GLU A 79 14.82 -11.70 -28.02
CA GLU A 79 13.57 -11.56 -28.77
C GLU A 79 12.73 -12.81 -28.52
N LEU A 80 11.53 -12.63 -27.99
CA LEU A 80 10.60 -13.70 -27.67
C LEU A 80 9.47 -13.79 -28.71
N ASN A 81 9.01 -12.64 -29.22
CA ASN A 81 7.97 -12.51 -30.24
C ASN A 81 6.77 -13.44 -30.01
N GLN A 82 6.28 -13.46 -28.77
CA GLN A 82 5.17 -14.33 -28.39
C GLN A 82 3.92 -13.96 -29.20
N SER A 83 3.20 -14.97 -29.69
CA SER A 83 1.89 -14.80 -30.33
C SER A 83 0.73 -14.71 -29.33
N ARG A 84 0.95 -15.18 -28.10
CA ARG A 84 0.04 -15.11 -26.95
C ARG A 84 0.84 -14.83 -25.67
N ALA A 85 0.23 -14.27 -24.64
CA ALA A 85 0.93 -14.04 -23.37
C ALA A 85 1.37 -15.38 -22.75
N GLU A 86 2.67 -15.61 -22.63
CA GLU A 86 3.23 -16.81 -21.98
C GLU A 86 4.23 -16.44 -20.88
N PRO A 87 4.22 -17.13 -19.73
CA PRO A 87 5.16 -16.83 -18.66
C PRO A 87 6.61 -17.06 -19.09
N VAL A 88 7.49 -16.17 -18.63
CA VAL A 88 8.94 -16.26 -18.85
C VAL A 88 9.67 -16.34 -17.52
N VAL A 89 10.76 -17.10 -17.51
CA VAL A 89 11.62 -17.27 -16.35
C VAL A 89 13.05 -16.92 -16.73
N ALA A 90 13.73 -16.21 -15.85
CA ALA A 90 15.17 -16.10 -15.86
C ALA A 90 15.74 -16.64 -14.54
N SER A 91 16.94 -17.21 -14.59
CA SER A 91 17.68 -17.63 -13.40
C SER A 91 19.14 -17.25 -13.51
N ALA A 92 19.78 -16.96 -12.39
CA ALA A 92 21.22 -16.78 -12.34
C ALA A 92 21.79 -17.07 -10.95
N TRP A 93 23.07 -17.37 -10.90
CA TRP A 93 23.83 -17.47 -9.67
C TRP A 93 24.62 -16.19 -9.41
N ALA A 94 24.67 -15.76 -8.15
CA ALA A 94 25.58 -14.72 -7.70
C ALA A 94 26.28 -15.09 -6.40
N ARG A 95 27.41 -14.43 -6.14
CA ARG A 95 28.09 -14.43 -4.84
C ARG A 95 28.69 -13.05 -4.59
N ALA A 96 28.48 -12.54 -3.38
CA ALA A 96 29.18 -11.38 -2.87
C ALA A 96 30.60 -11.76 -2.41
N GLU A 97 31.61 -10.98 -2.81
CA GLU A 97 32.95 -11.07 -2.20
C GLU A 97 33.12 -10.00 -1.12
N ARG A 98 32.66 -8.79 -1.43
CA ARG A 98 32.66 -7.63 -0.54
C ARG A 98 31.53 -6.73 -1.00
N THR A 99 30.45 -6.60 -0.25
CA THR A 99 29.40 -5.62 -0.54
C THR A 99 28.62 -5.38 0.75
N GLU A 100 28.00 -4.21 0.89
CA GLU A 100 27.32 -3.81 2.12
C GLU A 100 25.85 -3.51 1.87
N GLY A 101 25.07 -3.28 2.92
CA GLY A 101 23.65 -2.95 2.83
C GLY A 101 22.75 -4.18 2.82
N SER A 102 21.46 -3.96 2.60
CA SER A 102 20.43 -5.02 2.59
C SER A 102 20.08 -5.45 1.16
N PRO A 103 19.62 -6.69 0.92
CA PRO A 103 19.16 -7.14 -0.39
C PRO A 103 18.21 -6.14 -1.05
N ASN A 104 18.52 -5.69 -2.27
CA ASN A 104 17.68 -4.77 -3.05
C ASN A 104 17.96 -4.93 -4.56
N SER A 105 17.23 -4.20 -5.40
CA SER A 105 17.36 -4.27 -6.87
C SER A 105 18.74 -3.89 -7.41
N ASP A 106 19.60 -3.27 -6.60
CA ASP A 106 20.91 -2.81 -7.03
C ASP A 106 21.96 -3.92 -7.06
N PHE A 107 21.71 -5.04 -6.37
CA PHE A 107 22.44 -6.31 -6.53
C PHE A 107 21.43 -7.43 -6.81
N SER A 108 21.10 -7.65 -8.08
CA SER A 108 19.94 -8.50 -8.43
C SER A 108 20.04 -9.16 -9.81
N LEU A 109 19.24 -10.21 -9.98
CA LEU A 109 18.75 -10.63 -11.29
C LEU A 109 17.56 -9.75 -11.62
N TYR A 110 17.59 -9.07 -12.78
CA TYR A 110 16.63 -8.01 -13.10
C TYR A 110 16.18 -8.13 -14.55
N LEU A 111 14.89 -7.97 -14.82
CA LEU A 111 14.27 -8.09 -16.13
C LEU A 111 13.47 -6.83 -16.49
N ASP A 112 13.65 -6.42 -17.74
CA ASP A 112 12.84 -5.40 -18.40
C ASP A 112 12.21 -6.02 -19.66
N LEU A 113 10.94 -5.75 -19.93
CA LEU A 113 10.20 -6.31 -21.06
C LEU A 113 9.64 -5.21 -21.96
N VAL A 114 9.48 -5.55 -23.23
CA VAL A 114 8.67 -4.81 -24.19
C VAL A 114 7.61 -5.75 -24.74
N TYR A 115 6.35 -5.38 -24.59
CA TYR A 115 5.22 -6.14 -25.12
C TYR A 115 5.11 -6.01 -26.65
N ALA A 116 4.31 -6.87 -27.26
CA ALA A 116 4.01 -6.87 -28.70
C ALA A 116 3.38 -5.54 -29.16
N ASP A 117 2.63 -4.87 -28.29
CA ASP A 117 2.04 -3.54 -28.52
C ASP A 117 3.04 -2.37 -28.36
N GLY A 118 4.29 -2.66 -28.01
CA GLY A 118 5.36 -1.67 -27.81
C GLY A 118 5.41 -1.07 -26.40
N THR A 119 4.43 -1.35 -25.52
CA THR A 119 4.45 -0.85 -24.15
C THR A 119 5.46 -1.62 -23.29
N PRO A 120 6.10 -0.97 -22.31
CA PRO A 120 7.11 -1.64 -21.49
C PRO A 120 6.57 -2.21 -20.16
N LEU A 121 7.27 -3.22 -19.64
CA LEU A 121 7.22 -3.62 -18.23
C LEU A 121 8.63 -3.57 -17.65
N TRP A 122 8.88 -2.62 -16.76
CA TRP A 122 10.20 -2.42 -16.17
C TRP A 122 10.34 -3.10 -14.80
N GLY A 123 11.55 -3.53 -14.46
CA GLY A 123 12.00 -3.78 -13.09
C GLY A 123 11.46 -5.00 -12.38
N GLN A 124 11.26 -6.10 -13.11
CA GLN A 124 10.97 -7.39 -12.48
C GLN A 124 12.30 -7.98 -11.97
N SER A 125 12.51 -8.07 -10.66
CA SER A 125 13.82 -8.45 -10.11
C SER A 125 13.76 -9.34 -8.88
N ALA A 126 14.85 -10.08 -8.68
CA ALA A 126 15.11 -10.88 -7.50
C ALA A 126 16.49 -10.49 -6.92
N PRO A 127 16.53 -9.85 -5.74
CA PRO A 127 17.77 -9.42 -5.13
C PRO A 127 18.58 -10.60 -4.58
N PHE A 128 19.90 -10.47 -4.63
CA PHE A 128 20.85 -11.40 -4.01
C PHE A 128 21.23 -10.91 -2.60
N GLU A 129 21.64 -11.84 -1.74
CA GLU A 129 22.17 -11.56 -0.40
C GLU A 129 23.56 -10.90 -0.50
N PRO A 130 23.74 -9.66 -0.02
CA PRO A 130 25.02 -9.00 -0.01
C PRO A 130 26.06 -9.60 0.96
N ASP A 131 25.66 -10.39 1.96
CA ASP A 131 26.61 -11.02 2.88
C ASP A 131 27.50 -12.08 2.17
N PRO A 132 28.83 -11.92 2.16
CA PRO A 132 29.75 -12.93 1.61
C PRO A 132 29.60 -14.31 2.24
N ALA A 133 29.14 -14.41 3.50
CA ALA A 133 28.90 -15.67 4.19
C ALA A 133 27.78 -16.51 3.53
N ALA A 134 26.88 -15.89 2.75
CA ALA A 134 25.84 -16.59 2.02
C ALA A 134 26.38 -17.45 0.84
N GLY A 135 27.62 -17.20 0.40
CA GLY A 135 28.24 -17.96 -0.68
C GLY A 135 27.51 -17.82 -2.02
N TRP A 136 27.55 -18.89 -2.84
CA TRP A 136 26.85 -18.93 -4.12
C TRP A 136 25.35 -19.15 -3.89
N GLN A 137 24.55 -18.28 -4.48
CA GLN A 137 23.10 -18.27 -4.34
C GLN A 137 22.45 -18.15 -5.70
N ARG A 138 21.43 -18.98 -5.95
CA ARG A 138 20.60 -18.91 -7.15
C ARG A 138 19.40 -18.00 -6.88
N ARG A 139 19.02 -17.22 -7.88
CA ARG A 139 17.76 -16.48 -7.91
C ARG A 139 17.05 -16.74 -9.22
N GLU A 140 15.73 -16.71 -9.16
CA GLU A 140 14.84 -16.85 -10.31
C GLU A 140 13.87 -15.66 -10.33
N VAL A 141 13.59 -15.14 -11.52
CA VAL A 141 12.54 -14.15 -11.76
C VAL A 141 11.53 -14.79 -12.71
N VAL A 142 10.30 -14.94 -12.25
CA VAL A 142 9.18 -15.41 -13.06
C VAL A 142 8.26 -14.24 -13.38
N VAL A 143 8.05 -13.97 -14.66
CA VAL A 143 7.07 -12.98 -15.12
C VAL A 143 5.89 -13.73 -15.74
N THR A 144 4.69 -13.47 -15.24
CA THR A 144 3.42 -13.87 -15.86
C THR A 144 2.85 -12.64 -16.56
N PRO A 145 3.11 -12.46 -17.87
CA PRO A 145 2.70 -11.25 -18.56
C PRO A 145 1.18 -11.22 -18.81
N ASP A 146 0.60 -10.03 -18.80
CA ASP A 146 -0.80 -9.80 -19.20
C ASP A 146 -0.98 -9.75 -20.72
N ARG A 147 0.11 -9.58 -21.46
CA ARG A 147 0.16 -9.41 -22.92
C ARG A 147 1.35 -10.16 -23.53
N PRO A 148 1.30 -10.53 -24.83
CA PRO A 148 2.42 -11.19 -25.48
C PRO A 148 3.70 -10.35 -25.41
N ILE A 149 4.82 -10.95 -25.02
CA ILE A 149 6.12 -10.29 -24.92
C ILE A 149 6.81 -10.30 -26.28
N ARG A 150 7.24 -9.13 -26.76
CA ARG A 150 8.09 -9.02 -27.95
C ARG A 150 9.54 -9.29 -27.59
N ARG A 151 10.06 -8.57 -26.60
CA ARG A 151 11.48 -8.61 -26.21
C ARG A 151 11.63 -8.57 -24.70
N MET A 152 12.64 -9.26 -24.20
CA MET A 152 13.09 -9.21 -22.82
C MET A 152 14.57 -8.84 -22.74
N SER A 153 14.91 -7.94 -21.83
CA SER A 153 16.27 -7.64 -21.42
C SER A 153 16.51 -8.26 -20.04
N CYS A 154 17.49 -9.15 -19.95
CA CYS A 154 17.89 -9.84 -18.72
C CYS A 154 19.21 -9.25 -18.22
N TYR A 155 19.24 -8.81 -16.97
CA TYR A 155 20.35 -8.13 -16.35
C TYR A 155 20.86 -8.87 -15.11
N LEU A 156 22.18 -8.85 -14.95
CA LEU A 156 22.88 -9.15 -13.70
C LEU A 156 23.44 -7.82 -13.21
N LEU A 157 22.72 -7.17 -12.29
CA LEU A 157 22.99 -5.80 -11.89
C LEU A 157 23.86 -5.73 -10.64
N TYR A 158 24.85 -4.83 -10.68
CA TYR A 158 25.60 -4.38 -9.52
C TYR A 158 25.87 -2.88 -9.61
N ARG A 159 24.98 -2.08 -9.01
CA ARG A 159 25.02 -0.61 -9.11
C ARG A 159 24.82 0.05 -7.75
N ASN A 160 25.09 1.35 -7.64
CA ASN A 160 24.78 2.17 -6.46
C ASN A 160 25.31 1.57 -5.13
N ARG A 161 26.37 0.75 -5.22
CA ARG A 161 26.96 -0.04 -4.15
C ARG A 161 28.47 -0.17 -4.37
N ALA A 162 29.24 0.11 -3.33
CA ALA A 162 30.67 -0.19 -3.29
C ALA A 162 30.87 -1.69 -3.08
N GLY A 163 31.91 -2.26 -3.68
CA GLY A 163 32.29 -3.65 -3.49
C GLY A 163 32.50 -4.47 -4.77
N ARG A 164 32.59 -5.78 -4.62
CA ARG A 164 32.85 -6.76 -5.68
C ARG A 164 31.92 -7.95 -5.56
N VAL A 165 31.31 -8.32 -6.69
CA VAL A 165 30.39 -9.46 -6.81
C VAL A 165 30.71 -10.28 -8.06
N ARG A 166 30.29 -11.55 -8.03
CA ARG A 166 30.42 -12.49 -9.14
C ARG A 166 29.06 -13.03 -9.52
N PHE A 167 28.88 -13.27 -10.82
CA PHE A 167 27.70 -13.94 -11.36
C PHE A 167 28.09 -15.09 -12.28
N LYS A 168 27.21 -16.07 -12.44
CA LYS A 168 27.36 -17.14 -13.43
C LYS A 168 26.02 -17.79 -13.78
N ASP A 169 26.05 -18.62 -14.83
CA ASP A 169 24.95 -19.53 -15.21
C ASP A 169 23.61 -18.79 -15.34
N ALA A 170 23.63 -17.71 -16.11
CA ALA A 170 22.41 -16.97 -16.47
C ALA A 170 21.62 -17.79 -17.50
N ARG A 171 20.33 -18.01 -17.23
CA ARG A 171 19.44 -18.82 -18.07
C ARG A 171 18.11 -18.13 -18.28
N VAL A 172 17.44 -18.48 -19.37
CA VAL A 172 16.13 -17.96 -19.74
C VAL A 172 15.28 -19.03 -20.41
N GLY A 173 13.97 -18.95 -20.25
CA GLY A 173 13.03 -19.80 -20.98
C GLY A 173 11.58 -19.38 -20.76
N THR A 174 10.70 -20.00 -21.53
CA THR A 174 9.25 -19.95 -21.29
C THR A 174 8.86 -21.11 -20.37
N LEU A 175 7.94 -20.87 -19.44
CA LEU A 175 7.27 -21.98 -18.75
C LEU A 175 6.16 -22.48 -19.66
N ALA A 176 6.13 -23.79 -19.93
CA ALA A 176 4.95 -24.39 -20.54
C ALA A 176 3.73 -24.00 -19.69
N ALA A 177 2.73 -23.41 -20.33
CA ALA A 177 1.54 -22.90 -19.64
C ALA A 177 0.74 -24.02 -18.93
N ASP A 178 1.06 -25.29 -19.16
CA ASP A 178 0.30 -26.43 -18.66
C ASP A 178 0.67 -26.72 -17.20
N GLY A 179 -0.04 -26.06 -16.28
CA GLY A 179 -0.08 -26.44 -14.85
C GLY A 179 0.17 -25.29 -13.88
N VAL A 180 0.85 -24.22 -14.33
CA VAL A 180 1.26 -23.10 -13.47
C VAL A 180 0.55 -21.80 -13.86
N LEU A 181 0.13 -21.02 -12.86
CA LEU A 181 -0.52 -19.72 -13.01
C LEU A 181 -0.09 -18.78 -11.86
N ARG A 182 -0.37 -17.48 -12.00
CA ARG A 182 -0.14 -16.53 -10.90
C ARG A 182 -1.37 -16.42 -10.02
N PHE A 183 -1.26 -16.72 -8.74
CA PHE A 183 -2.31 -16.47 -7.77
C PHE A 183 -1.75 -15.65 -6.62
N ASP A 184 -2.34 -14.49 -6.42
CA ASP A 184 -1.95 -13.54 -5.39
C ASP A 184 -0.46 -13.11 -5.49
N GLY A 185 0.02 -12.90 -6.71
CA GLY A 185 1.41 -12.57 -7.01
C GLY A 185 2.37 -13.75 -6.96
N ALA A 186 1.99 -14.87 -6.33
CA ALA A 186 2.79 -16.08 -6.29
C ALA A 186 2.57 -16.93 -7.54
N VAL A 187 3.62 -17.61 -7.97
CA VAL A 187 3.54 -18.61 -9.04
C VAL A 187 3.06 -19.91 -8.41
N THR A 188 1.97 -20.47 -8.93
CA THR A 188 1.26 -21.57 -8.28
C THR A 188 0.80 -22.65 -9.24
N GLU A 189 0.80 -23.89 -8.78
CA GLU A 189 0.06 -25.00 -9.36
C GLU A 189 -1.26 -25.19 -8.63
N GLN A 190 -2.33 -25.42 -9.39
CA GLN A 190 -3.64 -25.73 -8.80
C GLN A 190 -3.69 -27.21 -8.38
N VAL A 191 -3.85 -27.47 -7.08
CA VAL A 191 -3.84 -28.84 -6.51
C VAL A 191 -5.25 -29.39 -6.29
N ALA A 192 -6.17 -28.54 -5.83
CA ALA A 192 -7.57 -28.88 -5.62
C ALA A 192 -8.50 -27.95 -6.40
N ALA A 193 -9.76 -28.31 -6.62
CA ALA A 193 -10.71 -27.38 -7.25
C ALA A 193 -10.92 -26.14 -6.36
N PRO A 194 -10.96 -24.91 -6.93
CA PRO A 194 -11.33 -23.71 -6.19
C PRO A 194 -12.68 -23.84 -5.50
N GLN A 195 -12.75 -23.45 -4.24
CA GLN A 195 -13.98 -23.41 -3.45
C GLN A 195 -14.15 -22.04 -2.81
N ARG A 196 -15.40 -21.59 -2.64
CA ARG A 196 -15.67 -20.36 -1.88
C ARG A 196 -15.24 -20.56 -0.43
N GLY A 197 -14.42 -19.65 0.10
CA GLY A 197 -13.96 -19.72 1.48
C GLY A 197 -12.60 -19.07 1.70
N PHE A 198 -11.99 -19.36 2.84
CA PHE A 198 -10.67 -18.83 3.16
C PHE A 198 -9.55 -19.82 2.82
N LEU A 199 -8.46 -19.27 2.30
CA LEU A 199 -7.16 -19.90 2.17
C LEU A 199 -6.16 -19.14 3.04
N MET A 200 -5.15 -19.82 3.54
CA MET A 200 -4.03 -19.23 4.28
C MET A 200 -2.71 -19.60 3.60
N ARG A 201 -1.78 -18.64 3.58
CA ARG A 201 -0.38 -18.87 3.23
C ARG A 201 0.52 -18.28 4.31
N ASP A 202 1.41 -19.08 4.88
CA ASP A 202 2.58 -18.58 5.60
C ASP A 202 3.66 -18.24 4.59
N VAL A 203 3.90 -16.94 4.40
CA VAL A 203 4.81 -16.40 3.38
C VAL A 203 6.26 -16.48 3.85
N ALA A 204 6.52 -16.28 5.14
CA ALA A 204 7.88 -16.42 5.70
C ALA A 204 8.36 -17.88 5.71
N ARG A 205 7.44 -18.83 5.80
CA ARG A 205 7.74 -20.28 5.73
C ARG A 205 7.51 -20.89 4.36
N GLU A 206 7.35 -20.07 3.32
CA GLU A 206 7.29 -20.54 1.93
C GLU A 206 6.24 -21.64 1.69
N SER A 207 5.12 -21.56 2.42
CA SER A 207 4.04 -22.53 2.27
C SER A 207 3.23 -22.30 0.99
N GLY A 208 2.50 -23.34 0.57
CA GLY A 208 1.39 -23.21 -0.38
C GLY A 208 0.17 -22.52 0.25
N PHE A 209 -0.87 -22.33 -0.55
CA PHE A 209 -2.18 -21.89 -0.05
C PHE A 209 -2.97 -23.11 0.43
N VAL A 210 -3.30 -23.13 1.71
CA VAL A 210 -4.10 -24.19 2.34
C VAL A 210 -5.49 -23.69 2.73
N SER A 211 -6.50 -24.55 2.71
CA SER A 211 -7.84 -24.23 3.21
C SER A 211 -7.82 -23.94 4.72
N ILE A 212 -8.63 -22.98 5.15
CA ILE A 212 -8.86 -22.70 6.57
C ILE A 212 -10.33 -22.33 6.81
N ALA A 213 -11.01 -23.11 7.64
CA ALA A 213 -12.33 -22.86 8.18
C ALA A 213 -12.27 -22.55 9.68
N ARG A 214 -11.35 -23.18 10.44
CA ARG A 214 -11.17 -22.89 11.88
C ARG A 214 -9.71 -22.78 12.29
N GLU A 215 -8.84 -23.67 11.86
CA GLU A 215 -7.43 -23.64 12.27
C GLU A 215 -6.51 -24.25 11.22
N ALA A 216 -5.51 -23.51 10.76
CA ALA A 216 -4.47 -24.02 9.86
C ALA A 216 -3.17 -23.25 10.08
N LEU A 217 -2.02 -23.92 9.85
CA LEU A 217 -0.69 -23.32 10.00
C LEU A 217 -0.46 -22.65 11.37
N GLY A 218 -1.09 -23.16 12.44
CA GLY A 218 -1.00 -22.57 13.78
C GLY A 218 -1.72 -21.22 13.94
N ILE A 219 -2.63 -20.89 13.02
CA ILE A 219 -3.52 -19.72 13.11
C ILE A 219 -4.95 -20.22 13.29
N ARG A 220 -5.65 -19.67 14.28
CA ARG A 220 -7.10 -19.85 14.46
C ARG A 220 -7.85 -18.75 13.71
N LEU A 221 -8.89 -19.14 12.98
CA LEU A 221 -9.82 -18.25 12.28
C LEU A 221 -11.21 -18.36 12.90
N THR A 222 -11.80 -17.21 13.21
CA THR A 222 -13.22 -17.08 13.50
C THR A 222 -13.83 -16.10 12.52
N SER A 223 -14.96 -16.49 11.92
CA SER A 223 -15.71 -15.64 10.99
C SER A 223 -17.18 -15.65 11.38
N ARG A 224 -17.79 -14.46 11.47
CA ARG A 224 -19.23 -14.29 11.66
C ARG A 224 -19.85 -13.73 10.39
N GLU A 225 -20.83 -14.45 9.84
CA GLU A 225 -21.56 -14.01 8.66
C GLU A 225 -22.86 -13.29 9.03
N ARG A 226 -23.16 -12.19 8.35
CA ARG A 226 -24.48 -11.56 8.34
C ARG A 226 -24.97 -11.39 6.91
N ARG A 227 -26.06 -12.07 6.56
CA ARG A 227 -26.65 -12.04 5.22
C ARG A 227 -27.79 -11.04 5.14
N ALA A 228 -27.86 -10.33 4.03
CA ALA A 228 -28.99 -9.48 3.63
C ALA A 228 -29.20 -9.62 2.10
N ALA A 229 -30.22 -8.96 1.56
CA ALA A 229 -30.55 -9.08 0.13
C ALA A 229 -29.36 -8.67 -0.76
N GLY A 230 -28.80 -9.63 -1.50
CA GLY A 230 -27.67 -9.43 -2.42
C GLY A 230 -26.35 -9.04 -1.74
N VAL A 231 -26.17 -9.31 -0.43
CA VAL A 231 -24.91 -9.05 0.27
C VAL A 231 -24.70 -10.00 1.46
N THR A 232 -23.47 -10.44 1.66
CA THR A 232 -23.00 -11.11 2.88
C THR A 232 -21.87 -10.29 3.50
N PHE A 233 -22.03 -9.90 4.75
CA PHE A 233 -20.99 -9.27 5.55
C PHE A 233 -20.24 -10.32 6.37
N TYR A 234 -18.94 -10.12 6.50
CA TYR A 234 -18.02 -10.97 7.23
C TYR A 234 -17.30 -10.16 8.29
N ASP A 235 -17.33 -10.64 9.54
CA ASP A 235 -16.50 -10.17 10.64
C ASP A 235 -15.48 -11.26 10.97
N VAL A 236 -14.21 -10.98 10.68
CA VAL A 236 -13.11 -11.96 10.72
C VAL A 236 -12.15 -11.60 11.85
N SER A 237 -11.84 -12.58 12.69
CA SER A 237 -10.75 -12.51 13.65
C SER A 237 -9.80 -13.68 13.49
N LEU A 238 -8.50 -13.38 13.53
CA LEU A 238 -7.42 -14.33 13.53
C LEU A 238 -6.64 -14.27 14.85
N GLU A 239 -6.14 -15.42 15.28
CA GLU A 239 -5.27 -15.55 16.46
C GLU A 239 -4.09 -16.45 16.12
N ASP A 240 -2.87 -15.95 16.30
CA ASP A 240 -1.65 -16.76 16.25
C ASP A 240 -1.49 -17.61 17.51
N LEU A 241 -1.40 -18.93 17.32
CA LEU A 241 -1.29 -19.90 18.40
C LEU A 241 0.16 -20.22 18.76
N THR A 242 1.13 -19.85 17.91
CA THR A 242 2.52 -20.23 18.10
C THR A 242 3.30 -19.26 19.00
N GLY A 243 2.85 -18.01 19.13
CA GLY A 243 3.51 -16.98 19.92
C GLY A 243 4.84 -16.52 19.32
N THR A 244 4.99 -16.62 18.00
CA THR A 244 6.21 -16.25 17.27
C THR A 244 5.89 -15.17 16.23
N ASP A 245 6.92 -14.53 15.68
CA ASP A 245 6.73 -13.65 14.53
C ASP A 245 6.23 -14.45 13.32
N ARG A 246 5.16 -13.99 12.67
CA ARG A 246 4.57 -14.63 11.49
C ARG A 246 4.25 -13.59 10.42
N ALA A 247 4.52 -13.94 9.17
CA ALA A 247 4.13 -13.18 7.99
C ALA A 247 3.20 -14.05 7.14
N VAL A 248 1.89 -13.79 7.22
CA VAL A 248 0.88 -14.61 6.58
C VAL A 248 -0.02 -13.80 5.67
N THR A 249 -0.57 -14.46 4.65
CA THR A 249 -1.64 -13.93 3.81
C THR A 249 -2.89 -14.77 4.01
N LEU A 250 -3.97 -14.13 4.45
CA LEU A 250 -5.31 -14.72 4.41
C LEU A 250 -5.99 -14.30 3.10
N VAL A 251 -6.50 -15.27 2.34
CA VAL A 251 -7.22 -15.01 1.08
C VAL A 251 -8.65 -15.50 1.23
N TYR A 252 -9.63 -14.65 0.94
CA TYR A 252 -11.00 -15.09 0.68
C TYR A 252 -11.19 -15.25 -0.82
N THR A 253 -11.49 -16.46 -1.27
CA THR A 253 -11.71 -16.78 -2.69
C THR A 253 -13.19 -17.00 -2.99
N LEU A 254 -13.61 -16.56 -4.18
CA LEU A 254 -14.96 -16.64 -4.69
C LEU A 254 -14.93 -17.11 -6.16
N PRO A 255 -15.05 -18.43 -6.40
CA PRO A 255 -15.20 -18.98 -7.74
C PRO A 255 -16.41 -18.38 -8.47
N GLN A 256 -16.23 -18.04 -9.74
CA GLN A 256 -17.25 -17.43 -10.60
C GLN A 256 -17.89 -18.49 -11.51
N PRO A 257 -19.21 -18.39 -11.77
CA PRO A 257 -19.91 -19.32 -12.67
C PRO A 257 -19.32 -19.28 -14.07
N ASP A 258 -19.58 -20.30 -14.89
CA ASP A 258 -19.13 -20.38 -16.28
C ASP A 258 -19.66 -19.24 -17.16
N GLY A 259 -19.00 -19.03 -18.31
CA GLY A 259 -19.32 -17.99 -19.30
C GLY A 259 -18.29 -16.86 -19.36
N PRO A 260 -18.54 -15.80 -20.16
CA PRO A 260 -17.63 -14.67 -20.29
C PRO A 260 -17.33 -14.06 -18.92
N LEU A 261 -16.05 -13.86 -18.64
CA LEU A 261 -15.58 -13.25 -17.39
C LEU A 261 -15.04 -11.86 -17.67
N VAL A 262 -15.60 -10.85 -17.02
CA VAL A 262 -15.20 -9.46 -17.19
C VAL A 262 -14.73 -8.90 -15.85
N TRP A 263 -13.53 -8.34 -15.81
CA TRP A 263 -13.03 -7.56 -14.67
C TRP A 263 -13.31 -6.07 -14.87
N PHE A 264 -13.92 -5.45 -13.86
CA PHE A 264 -14.14 -4.01 -13.87
C PHE A 264 -12.95 -3.31 -13.21
N HIS A 265 -12.05 -2.76 -14.04
CA HIS A 265 -10.79 -2.18 -13.59
C HIS A 265 -10.98 -0.81 -12.92
N ASP A 266 -11.82 0.05 -13.49
CA ASP A 266 -12.15 1.38 -12.97
C ASP A 266 -13.50 1.88 -13.57
N PRO A 267 -14.00 3.09 -13.22
CA PRO A 267 -15.27 3.61 -13.74
C PRO A 267 -15.40 3.80 -15.26
N ARG A 268 -14.34 3.60 -16.04
CA ARG A 268 -14.32 3.70 -17.51
C ARG A 268 -13.76 2.46 -18.20
N ARG A 269 -13.00 1.61 -17.51
CA ARG A 269 -12.31 0.45 -18.10
C ARG A 269 -12.83 -0.87 -17.55
N ALA A 270 -13.20 -1.75 -18.47
CA ALA A 270 -13.51 -3.16 -18.22
C ALA A 270 -12.59 -4.03 -19.09
N LEU A 271 -12.17 -5.17 -18.56
CA LEU A 271 -11.27 -6.11 -19.22
C LEU A 271 -11.96 -7.46 -19.35
N GLU A 272 -12.12 -7.95 -20.57
CA GLU A 272 -12.51 -9.35 -20.80
C GLU A 272 -11.32 -10.25 -20.45
N LEU A 273 -11.60 -11.32 -19.71
CA LEU A 273 -10.58 -12.19 -19.13
C LEU A 273 -10.46 -13.55 -19.84
N ASP A 274 -11.27 -13.80 -20.86
CA ASP A 274 -11.27 -15.06 -21.59
C ASP A 274 -9.90 -15.32 -22.25
N GLY A 275 -9.28 -16.46 -21.92
CA GLY A 275 -7.95 -16.83 -22.44
C GLY A 275 -6.75 -16.12 -21.78
N CYS A 276 -6.96 -15.24 -20.80
CA CYS A 276 -5.88 -14.58 -20.07
C CYS A 276 -5.24 -15.50 -19.01
N LEU A 277 -3.91 -15.47 -18.88
CA LEU A 277 -3.17 -16.24 -17.87
C LEU A 277 -2.81 -15.42 -16.62
N ALA A 278 -2.67 -14.11 -16.78
CA ALA A 278 -2.33 -13.22 -15.69
C ALA A 278 -3.57 -12.92 -14.86
N GLU A 279 -3.42 -12.99 -13.54
CA GLU A 279 -4.40 -12.36 -12.65
C GLU A 279 -4.44 -10.85 -12.91
N VAL A 280 -5.60 -10.26 -12.67
CA VAL A 280 -5.81 -8.82 -12.76
C VAL A 280 -6.06 -8.24 -11.39
N MET A 281 -5.49 -7.06 -11.14
CA MET A 281 -5.71 -6.26 -9.93
C MET A 281 -5.67 -4.78 -10.31
N ASN A 282 -6.19 -3.91 -9.44
CA ASN A 282 -5.97 -2.47 -9.52
C ASN A 282 -5.28 -1.99 -8.24
N THR A 283 -3.94 -1.84 -8.31
CA THR A 283 -3.09 -1.71 -7.13
C THR A 283 -2.04 -0.61 -7.29
N THR A 284 -1.58 -0.08 -6.15
CA THR A 284 -0.32 0.66 -6.03
C THR A 284 0.76 -0.25 -5.47
N ARG A 285 2.03 0.10 -5.68
CA ARG A 285 3.17 -0.70 -5.20
C ARG A 285 3.80 -0.08 -3.96
N ARG A 286 4.05 -0.91 -2.94
CA ARG A 286 4.78 -0.58 -1.71
C ARG A 286 5.69 -1.77 -1.33
N PRO A 287 6.82 -1.57 -0.65
CA PRO A 287 7.69 -2.65 -0.20
C PRO A 287 7.13 -3.39 1.04
N VAL A 288 5.85 -3.72 1.04
CA VAL A 288 5.10 -4.29 2.18
C VAL A 288 4.29 -5.51 1.73
N GLY A 289 4.13 -6.49 2.61
CA GLY A 289 3.24 -7.64 2.39
C GLY A 289 3.84 -8.72 1.49
N ALA A 290 3.00 -9.61 0.97
CA ALA A 290 3.43 -10.80 0.24
C ALA A 290 4.08 -10.46 -1.11
N ASN A 291 3.49 -9.51 -1.83
CA ASN A 291 3.84 -9.19 -3.21
C ASN A 291 3.96 -7.68 -3.50
N GLY A 292 3.89 -6.85 -2.46
CA GLY A 292 4.08 -5.41 -2.59
C GLY A 292 2.89 -4.66 -3.17
N GLN A 293 1.73 -5.29 -3.34
CA GLN A 293 0.56 -4.67 -3.96
C GLN A 293 -0.51 -4.30 -2.92
N LEU A 294 -0.98 -3.06 -3.02
CA LEU A 294 -2.07 -2.51 -2.21
C LEU A 294 -3.21 -2.05 -3.12
N SER A 295 -4.43 -2.55 -2.91
CA SER A 295 -5.59 -2.16 -3.72
C SER A 295 -5.86 -0.65 -3.67
N ARG A 296 -6.09 -0.04 -4.84
CA ARG A 296 -6.51 1.36 -4.93
C ARG A 296 -7.93 1.53 -4.42
N TYR A 297 -8.86 0.76 -4.96
CA TYR A 297 -10.28 0.80 -4.60
C TYR A 297 -10.60 -0.12 -3.41
N PRO A 298 -11.66 0.17 -2.63
CA PRO A 298 -12.04 -0.65 -1.48
C PRO A 298 -12.63 -2.01 -1.86
N PHE A 299 -12.87 -2.27 -3.15
CA PHE A 299 -13.42 -3.52 -3.66
C PHE A 299 -12.85 -3.90 -5.02
N GLY A 300 -12.98 -5.18 -5.37
CA GLY A 300 -12.80 -5.72 -6.72
C GLY A 300 -14.12 -6.28 -7.22
N ALA A 301 -14.40 -6.12 -8.51
CA ALA A 301 -15.69 -6.49 -9.11
C ALA A 301 -15.51 -7.18 -10.46
N VAL A 302 -16.33 -8.21 -10.68
CA VAL A 302 -16.41 -8.95 -11.94
C VAL A 302 -17.86 -9.08 -12.41
N ALA A 303 -18.04 -9.35 -13.69
CA ALA A 303 -19.27 -9.93 -14.20
C ALA A 303 -18.99 -11.32 -14.77
N ALA A 304 -19.88 -12.26 -14.46
CA ALA A 304 -19.88 -13.62 -15.00
C ALA A 304 -21.33 -14.11 -15.13
N GLY A 305 -21.64 -14.82 -16.22
CA GLY A 305 -22.98 -15.37 -16.45
C GLY A 305 -24.11 -14.33 -16.45
N GLY A 306 -23.83 -13.08 -16.83
CA GLY A 306 -24.80 -11.97 -16.83
C GLY A 306 -25.07 -11.33 -15.45
N THR A 307 -24.37 -11.78 -14.40
CA THR A 307 -24.48 -11.24 -13.03
C THR A 307 -23.19 -10.54 -12.61
N GLY A 308 -23.30 -9.45 -11.84
CA GLY A 308 -22.16 -8.74 -11.27
C GLY A 308 -21.92 -9.18 -9.83
N CYS A 309 -20.68 -9.48 -9.49
CA CYS A 309 -20.27 -9.86 -8.14
C CYS A 309 -19.02 -9.09 -7.71
N ALA A 310 -18.98 -8.64 -6.46
CA ALA A 310 -17.87 -7.88 -5.90
C ALA A 310 -17.51 -8.34 -4.48
N VAL A 311 -16.24 -8.17 -4.13
CA VAL A 311 -15.73 -8.33 -2.76
C VAL A 311 -15.10 -7.02 -2.32
N GLY A 312 -15.55 -6.47 -1.19
CA GLY A 312 -15.15 -5.16 -0.70
C GLY A 312 -14.80 -5.14 0.78
N LEU A 313 -13.65 -4.56 1.11
CA LEU A 313 -13.21 -4.34 2.48
C LEU A 313 -14.11 -3.30 3.16
N ASP A 314 -14.35 -3.42 4.46
CA ASP A 314 -14.90 -2.33 5.26
C ASP A 314 -13.79 -1.36 5.66
N LEU A 315 -13.86 -0.13 5.14
CA LEU A 315 -12.87 0.91 5.36
C LEU A 315 -12.77 1.41 6.82
N ALA A 316 -13.72 1.06 7.70
CA ALA A 316 -13.62 1.31 9.14
C ALA A 316 -12.68 0.32 9.86
N THR A 317 -12.32 -0.78 9.20
CA THR A 317 -11.39 -1.79 9.70
C THR A 317 -10.32 -2.13 8.65
N PRO A 318 -9.49 -1.16 8.23
CA PRO A 318 -8.55 -1.38 7.14
C PRO A 318 -7.36 -2.25 7.58
N LEU A 319 -6.68 -2.83 6.59
CA LEU A 319 -5.40 -3.53 6.72
C LEU A 319 -4.70 -3.51 5.36
N TYR A 320 -3.50 -4.06 5.26
CA TYR A 320 -2.82 -4.19 3.97
C TYR A 320 -3.51 -5.27 3.13
N PHE A 321 -4.18 -4.87 2.04
CA PHE A 321 -5.06 -5.76 1.28
C PHE A 321 -4.97 -5.53 -0.23
N ARG A 322 -5.44 -6.51 -0.99
CA ARG A 322 -5.70 -6.39 -2.41
C ARG A 322 -6.86 -7.26 -2.85
N THR A 323 -7.56 -6.80 -3.87
CA THR A 323 -8.58 -7.58 -4.57
C THR A 323 -8.12 -7.86 -5.98
N GLY A 324 -8.36 -9.06 -6.47
CA GLY A 324 -8.00 -9.46 -7.83
C GLY A 324 -8.89 -10.55 -8.37
N CYS A 325 -8.68 -10.87 -9.65
CA CYS A 325 -9.34 -12.00 -10.29
C CYS A 325 -8.30 -12.84 -11.03
N GLN A 326 -8.29 -14.15 -10.81
CA GLN A 326 -7.49 -15.10 -11.59
C GLN A 326 -8.38 -15.77 -12.65
N PRO A 327 -8.23 -15.44 -13.94
CA PRO A 327 -9.09 -15.92 -15.01
C PRO A 327 -9.16 -17.44 -15.16
N ARG A 328 -8.02 -18.14 -15.04
CA ARG A 328 -7.93 -19.58 -15.32
C ARG A 328 -8.66 -20.43 -14.29
N THR A 329 -8.57 -20.05 -13.03
CA THR A 329 -9.31 -20.70 -11.94
C THR A 329 -10.66 -20.04 -11.68
N ARG A 330 -10.95 -18.94 -12.40
CA ARG A 330 -12.17 -18.13 -12.30
C ARG A 330 -12.44 -17.64 -10.88
N GLU A 331 -11.42 -17.21 -10.16
CA GLU A 331 -11.53 -16.79 -8.77
C GLU A 331 -11.45 -15.28 -8.63
N LEU A 332 -12.53 -14.62 -8.20
CA LEU A 332 -12.46 -13.30 -7.57
C LEU A 332 -11.97 -13.49 -6.14
N PHE A 333 -11.01 -12.69 -5.69
CA PHE A 333 -10.44 -12.84 -4.35
C PHE A 333 -10.15 -11.52 -3.65
N LEU A 334 -10.11 -11.60 -2.32
CA LEU A 334 -9.58 -10.60 -1.40
C LEU A 334 -8.41 -11.23 -0.64
N ALA A 335 -7.20 -10.70 -0.79
CA ALA A 335 -6.01 -11.11 -0.07
C ALA A 335 -5.62 -10.04 0.96
N CYS A 336 -5.27 -10.48 2.17
CA CYS A 336 -4.98 -9.66 3.33
C CYS A 336 -3.64 -10.10 3.94
N ASP A 337 -2.63 -9.23 3.90
CA ASP A 337 -1.31 -9.51 4.46
C ASP A 337 -1.24 -9.08 5.93
N ILE A 338 -0.93 -10.04 6.81
CA ILE A 338 -1.05 -9.89 8.26
C ILE A 338 0.23 -10.36 8.92
N GLY A 339 0.78 -9.50 9.76
CA GLY A 339 1.86 -9.81 10.68
C GLY A 339 1.32 -10.24 12.03
N PHE A 340 1.96 -11.22 12.67
CA PHE A 340 1.76 -11.53 14.08
C PHE A 340 3.08 -11.45 14.83
N ALA A 341 3.00 -11.11 16.11
CA ALA A 341 4.13 -11.08 17.03
C ALA A 341 3.63 -11.46 18.44
N PRO A 342 4.51 -11.94 19.35
CA PRO A 342 4.19 -12.16 20.76
C PRO A 342 3.36 -11.04 21.42
N GLU A 343 3.67 -9.78 21.11
CA GLU A 343 3.04 -8.58 21.65
C GLU A 343 1.67 -8.29 21.04
N LYS A 344 1.39 -8.83 19.84
CA LYS A 344 0.12 -8.67 19.12
C LYS A 344 -0.19 -9.94 18.32
N ARG A 345 -0.89 -10.85 18.99
CA ARG A 345 -1.24 -12.18 18.46
C ARG A 345 -2.59 -12.22 17.75
N THR A 346 -3.32 -11.11 17.69
CA THR A 346 -4.64 -11.05 17.09
C THR A 346 -4.75 -10.01 15.99
N ALA A 347 -5.57 -10.32 14.99
CA ALA A 347 -5.92 -9.43 13.89
C ALA A 347 -7.42 -9.51 13.62
N GLY A 348 -8.06 -8.38 13.37
CA GLY A 348 -9.50 -8.31 13.11
C GLY A 348 -9.84 -7.34 11.99
N PHE A 349 -10.73 -7.75 11.09
CA PHE A 349 -11.20 -6.92 9.99
C PHE A 349 -12.56 -7.39 9.46
N ARG A 350 -13.23 -6.52 8.73
CA ARG A 350 -14.53 -6.80 8.12
C ARG A 350 -14.48 -6.60 6.62
N PHE A 351 -15.29 -7.37 5.90
CA PHE A 351 -15.50 -7.21 4.46
C PHE A 351 -16.90 -7.66 4.09
N CYS A 352 -17.28 -7.46 2.83
CA CYS A 352 -18.54 -7.90 2.28
C CYS A 352 -18.35 -8.52 0.89
N VAL A 353 -19.23 -9.45 0.55
CA VAL A 353 -19.44 -9.95 -0.81
C VAL A 353 -20.83 -9.51 -1.23
N PHE A 354 -20.96 -8.84 -2.37
CA PHE A 354 -22.23 -8.27 -2.80
C PHE A 354 -22.44 -8.39 -4.30
N ASP A 355 -23.72 -8.50 -4.67
CA ASP A 355 -24.16 -8.58 -6.05
C ASP A 355 -24.53 -7.19 -6.58
N PHE A 356 -24.40 -7.00 -7.88
CA PHE A 356 -24.84 -5.82 -8.60
C PHE A 356 -25.24 -6.18 -10.03
N LYS A 357 -25.89 -5.25 -10.73
CA LYS A 357 -26.28 -5.45 -12.13
C LYS A 357 -25.06 -5.34 -13.04
N ALA A 358 -24.70 -6.42 -13.71
CA ALA A 358 -23.52 -6.49 -14.57
C ALA A 358 -23.47 -5.38 -15.63
N ALA A 359 -24.63 -5.02 -16.22
CA ALA A 359 -24.73 -3.98 -17.25
C ALA A 359 -24.36 -2.57 -16.76
N ASP A 360 -24.38 -2.32 -15.45
CA ASP A 360 -24.02 -1.03 -14.86
C ASP A 360 -22.50 -0.94 -14.59
N GLY A 361 -21.76 -2.03 -14.83
CA GLY A 361 -20.31 -2.12 -14.73
C GLY A 361 -19.73 -1.72 -13.37
N PHE A 362 -18.51 -1.20 -13.37
CA PHE A 362 -17.85 -0.69 -12.16
C PHE A 362 -18.71 0.33 -11.40
N ARG A 363 -19.43 1.19 -12.12
CA ARG A 363 -20.26 2.25 -11.52
C ARG A 363 -21.43 1.67 -10.74
N GLY A 364 -22.02 0.57 -11.22
CA GLY A 364 -23.03 -0.18 -10.48
C GLY A 364 -22.48 -0.78 -9.18
N ALA A 365 -21.30 -1.41 -9.24
CA ALA A 365 -20.63 -1.92 -8.05
C ALA A 365 -20.28 -0.81 -7.05
N LEU A 366 -19.78 0.33 -7.54
CA LEU A 366 -19.45 1.50 -6.72
C LEU A 366 -20.70 2.12 -6.06
N ALA A 367 -21.79 2.29 -6.81
CA ALA A 367 -23.06 2.76 -6.27
C ALA A 367 -23.57 1.84 -5.17
N ARG A 368 -23.53 0.53 -5.40
CA ARG A 368 -23.91 -0.47 -4.40
C ARG A 368 -23.01 -0.39 -3.16
N TYR A 369 -21.70 -0.21 -3.33
CA TYR A 369 -20.78 -0.05 -2.20
C TYR A 369 -21.09 1.20 -1.37
N TYR A 370 -21.51 2.31 -1.99
CA TYR A 370 -21.98 3.49 -1.27
C TYR A 370 -23.21 3.21 -0.41
N ASP A 371 -24.17 2.42 -0.91
CA ASP A 371 -25.38 2.06 -0.16
C ASP A 371 -25.08 1.13 1.02
N LEU A 372 -24.03 0.30 0.91
CA LEU A 372 -23.60 -0.60 1.98
C LEU A 372 -22.85 0.12 3.11
N TYR A 373 -22.17 1.24 2.79
CA TYR A 373 -21.38 2.04 3.73
C TYR A 373 -21.70 3.54 3.65
N PRO A 374 -22.97 3.96 3.89
CA PRO A 374 -23.39 5.33 3.64
C PRO A 374 -22.62 6.37 4.47
N ASP A 375 -22.29 6.05 5.72
CA ASP A 375 -21.56 6.93 6.63
C ASP A 375 -20.14 7.25 6.14
N ALA A 376 -19.51 6.30 5.44
CA ALA A 376 -18.18 6.49 4.86
C ALA A 376 -18.18 7.56 3.76
N PHE A 377 -19.31 7.77 3.09
CA PHE A 377 -19.44 8.70 1.97
C PHE A 377 -20.39 9.86 2.24
N ALA A 378 -20.65 10.15 3.52
CA ALA A 378 -21.49 11.25 3.95
C ALA A 378 -20.90 12.61 3.55
N THR A 379 -21.70 13.44 2.88
CA THR A 379 -21.33 14.83 2.56
C THR A 379 -21.86 15.74 3.67
N ARG A 380 -20.99 16.07 4.63
CA ARG A 380 -21.33 16.94 5.78
C ARG A 380 -21.33 18.42 5.40
N ILE A 381 -20.38 18.84 4.56
CA ILE A 381 -20.28 20.22 4.08
C ILE A 381 -21.01 20.36 2.73
N ARG A 382 -22.14 21.07 2.74
CA ARG A 382 -23.00 21.24 1.55
C ARG A 382 -22.62 22.43 0.69
N ARG A 383 -22.19 23.55 1.29
CA ARG A 383 -21.64 24.70 0.58
C ARG A 383 -20.13 24.50 0.43
N GLN A 384 -19.69 24.25 -0.79
CA GLN A 384 -18.29 23.96 -1.14
C GLN A 384 -17.68 25.15 -1.90
N GLY A 385 -16.36 25.19 -2.00
CA GLY A 385 -15.62 26.25 -2.69
C GLY A 385 -14.12 25.97 -2.76
N VAL A 386 -13.35 27.01 -3.03
CA VAL A 386 -11.91 26.93 -3.20
C VAL A 386 -11.19 26.89 -1.85
N TRP A 387 -10.04 26.22 -1.83
CA TRP A 387 -9.13 26.14 -0.69
C TRP A 387 -8.04 27.23 -0.78
N MET A 388 -7.90 28.02 0.29
CA MET A 388 -6.76 28.93 0.51
C MET A 388 -5.70 28.28 1.43
N PRO A 389 -4.44 28.16 0.99
CA PRO A 389 -3.33 27.78 1.84
C PRO A 389 -2.60 28.99 2.43
N PHE A 390 -2.14 28.89 3.67
CA PHE A 390 -1.19 29.77 4.38
C PHE A 390 -1.51 31.27 4.51
N ALA A 391 -2.12 31.90 3.51
CA ALA A 391 -2.31 33.34 3.41
C ALA A 391 -3.66 33.78 4.00
N ALA A 392 -3.70 35.05 4.38
CA ALA A 392 -4.94 35.71 4.74
C ALA A 392 -5.76 36.00 3.47
N ILE A 393 -6.98 35.47 3.40
CA ILE A 393 -7.91 35.68 2.28
C ILE A 393 -8.28 37.16 2.20
N SER A 394 -8.38 37.84 3.34
CA SER A 394 -8.66 39.28 3.41
C SER A 394 -7.65 40.16 2.68
N LYS A 395 -6.44 39.65 2.41
CA LYS A 395 -5.37 40.35 1.69
C LYS A 395 -5.31 40.04 0.20
N VAL A 396 -6.13 39.10 -0.27
CA VAL A 396 -6.24 38.80 -1.70
C VAL A 396 -7.14 39.85 -2.34
N GLU A 397 -6.60 40.58 -3.32
CA GLU A 397 -7.37 41.55 -4.09
C GLU A 397 -8.51 40.83 -4.85
N GLY A 398 -9.73 41.34 -4.72
CA GLY A 398 -10.90 40.72 -5.35
C GLY A 398 -11.23 39.31 -4.85
N TRP A 399 -10.88 38.96 -3.60
CA TRP A 399 -11.04 37.61 -3.04
C TRP A 399 -12.44 36.99 -3.23
N GLN A 400 -13.49 37.82 -3.34
CA GLN A 400 -14.87 37.38 -3.54
C GLN A 400 -15.05 36.60 -4.86
N ASP A 401 -14.25 36.88 -5.88
CA ASP A 401 -14.36 36.26 -7.21
C ASP A 401 -13.89 34.80 -7.23
N PHE A 402 -13.07 34.41 -6.24
CA PHE A 402 -12.48 33.07 -6.18
C PHE A 402 -13.36 32.03 -5.50
N GLY A 403 -14.44 32.45 -4.83
CA GLY A 403 -15.36 31.53 -4.15
C GLY A 403 -14.69 30.69 -3.07
N PHE A 404 -13.79 31.28 -2.27
CA PHE A 404 -13.15 30.58 -1.15
C PHE A 404 -14.19 30.05 -0.17
N ARG A 405 -13.94 28.84 0.32
CA ARG A 405 -14.77 28.19 1.36
C ARG A 405 -13.94 27.48 2.41
N PHE A 406 -12.73 27.06 2.09
CA PHE A 406 -11.88 26.31 2.99
C PHE A 406 -10.56 27.04 3.17
N LYS A 407 -10.11 27.12 4.42
CA LYS A 407 -8.84 27.75 4.74
C LYS A 407 -8.03 26.88 5.68
N GLU A 408 -6.79 26.68 5.29
CA GLU A 408 -5.76 26.10 6.14
C GLU A 408 -5.16 27.18 7.04
N GLY A 409 -5.10 26.90 8.35
CA GLY A 409 -4.54 27.79 9.37
C GLY A 409 -5.56 28.79 9.94
N ASP A 410 -5.34 29.21 11.19
CA ASP A 410 -6.29 30.01 11.99
C ASP A 410 -5.86 31.48 12.19
N SER A 411 -5.22 32.05 11.17
CA SER A 411 -4.58 33.38 11.25
C SER A 411 -5.54 34.59 11.31
N GLU A 412 -6.81 34.43 10.92
CA GLU A 412 -7.84 35.49 10.92
C GLU A 412 -9.27 34.91 11.05
N THR A 413 -9.44 33.85 11.84
CA THR A 413 -10.71 33.08 11.95
C THR A 413 -11.96 33.94 12.12
N ALA A 414 -11.92 35.01 12.92
CA ALA A 414 -13.09 35.88 13.10
C ALA A 414 -13.52 36.60 11.81
N TRP A 415 -12.57 36.91 10.92
CA TRP A 415 -12.86 37.45 9.59
C TRP A 415 -13.40 36.35 8.68
N ASP A 416 -12.79 35.16 8.71
CA ASP A 416 -13.24 33.99 7.94
C ASP A 416 -14.70 33.63 8.28
N ASP A 417 -15.04 33.59 9.58
CA ASP A 417 -16.40 33.38 10.11
C ASP A 417 -17.40 34.39 9.54
N ALA A 418 -17.02 35.68 9.51
CA ALA A 418 -17.87 36.75 9.00
C ALA A 418 -18.14 36.65 7.48
N GLN A 419 -17.31 35.89 6.75
CA GLN A 419 -17.46 35.66 5.31
C GLN A 419 -18.03 34.26 4.97
N ASP A 420 -18.41 33.46 5.97
CA ASP A 420 -18.77 32.04 5.80
C ASP A 420 -17.65 31.28 5.07
N ILE A 421 -16.44 31.32 5.64
CA ILE A 421 -15.27 30.52 5.23
C ILE A 421 -14.89 29.61 6.38
N LEU A 422 -14.75 28.31 6.12
CA LEU A 422 -14.39 27.32 7.13
C LEU A 422 -12.88 27.32 7.39
N THR A 423 -12.49 27.46 8.65
CA THR A 423 -11.09 27.49 9.08
C THR A 423 -10.68 26.15 9.71
N PHE A 424 -9.56 25.59 9.28
CA PHE A 424 -9.01 24.32 9.77
C PHE A 424 -7.61 24.51 10.36
N ARG A 425 -7.38 24.03 11.59
CA ARG A 425 -6.06 24.12 12.24
C ARG A 425 -5.07 23.10 11.71
N TYR A 426 -3.81 23.50 11.59
CA TYR A 426 -2.77 22.64 11.03
C TYR A 426 -2.29 21.57 12.02
N THR A 427 -2.20 20.33 11.54
CA THR A 427 -1.39 19.28 12.13
C THR A 427 -0.80 18.38 11.04
N GLU A 428 0.33 17.73 11.33
CA GLU A 428 0.99 16.81 10.40
C GLU A 428 1.26 15.47 11.10
N PRO A 429 0.80 14.33 10.53
CA PRO A 429 1.03 13.01 11.10
C PRO A 429 2.41 12.46 10.75
N MET A 430 2.89 11.53 11.56
CA MET A 430 4.04 10.66 11.27
C MET A 430 5.40 11.33 11.03
N THR A 431 5.52 12.63 11.26
CA THR A 431 6.76 13.38 11.09
C THR A 431 7.10 14.20 12.34
N TRP A 432 8.40 14.36 12.57
CA TRP A 432 8.94 15.47 13.34
C TRP A 432 10.06 16.13 12.53
N TRP A 433 9.78 17.35 12.06
CA TRP A 433 10.74 18.22 11.40
C TRP A 433 11.64 18.90 12.45
N MET A 434 12.88 18.45 12.55
CA MET A 434 13.86 18.93 13.52
C MET A 434 14.97 19.70 12.82
N ALA A 435 14.85 21.03 12.84
CA ALA A 435 15.90 21.91 12.34
C ALA A 435 17.19 21.77 13.16
N LEU A 436 18.33 21.68 12.47
CA LEU A 436 19.65 21.64 13.09
C LEU A 436 20.31 23.01 12.99
N LYS A 437 20.56 23.63 14.16
CA LYS A 437 21.17 24.96 14.26
C LYS A 437 22.70 24.90 14.13
N GLY A 438 23.30 26.02 13.73
CA GLY A 438 24.76 26.19 13.65
C GLY A 438 25.38 25.78 12.31
N GLU A 439 26.70 25.85 12.20
CA GLU A 439 27.47 25.63 10.96
C GLU A 439 27.91 24.16 10.74
N GLY A 440 27.54 23.23 11.63
CA GLY A 440 27.93 21.82 11.54
C GLY A 440 27.23 21.03 10.42
N PRO A 441 27.76 19.87 10.02
CA PRO A 441 27.11 19.04 8.99
C PRO A 441 25.73 18.55 9.46
N ARG A 442 24.77 18.56 8.53
CA ARG A 442 23.44 17.99 8.76
C ARG A 442 23.50 16.50 8.47
N THR A 443 23.56 15.69 9.51
CA THR A 443 23.61 14.23 9.42
C THR A 443 22.55 13.61 10.31
N LEU A 444 22.14 12.38 9.99
CA LEU A 444 21.23 11.62 10.86
C LEU A 444 21.84 11.36 12.24
N GLU A 445 23.16 11.17 12.32
CA GLU A 445 23.85 10.98 13.59
C GLU A 445 23.76 12.21 14.49
N HIS A 446 24.09 13.40 13.94
CA HIS A 446 23.95 14.65 14.66
C HIS A 446 22.48 14.90 15.05
N GLY A 447 21.56 14.63 14.13
CA GLY A 447 20.13 14.69 14.43
C GLY A 447 19.74 13.81 15.61
N ALA A 448 20.13 12.54 15.62
CA ALA A 448 19.78 11.60 16.68
C ALA A 448 20.42 12.02 18.02
N ALA A 449 21.65 12.54 18.00
CA ALA A 449 22.30 13.08 19.19
C ALA A 449 21.52 14.28 19.75
N GLU A 450 21.08 15.20 18.89
CA GLU A 450 20.30 16.37 19.29
C GLU A 450 18.91 15.97 19.81
N ALA A 451 18.23 15.03 19.17
CA ALA A 451 16.95 14.49 19.65
C ALA A 451 17.07 13.89 21.05
N ARG A 452 18.13 13.11 21.30
CA ARG A 452 18.42 12.55 22.64
C ARG A 452 18.75 13.65 23.66
N ARG A 453 19.52 14.67 23.27
CA ARG A 453 19.84 15.82 24.14
C ARG A 453 18.57 16.58 24.53
N LEU A 454 17.67 16.82 23.57
CA LEU A 454 16.36 17.43 23.80
C LEU A 454 15.50 16.59 24.75
N ALA A 455 15.45 15.26 24.54
CA ALA A 455 14.74 14.35 25.43
C ALA A 455 15.29 14.40 26.87
N ALA A 456 16.61 14.35 27.04
CA ALA A 456 17.27 14.43 28.34
C ALA A 456 17.03 15.78 29.04
N ALA A 457 16.84 16.86 28.27
CA ALA A 457 16.47 18.17 28.79
C ALA A 457 14.96 18.33 29.08
N GLY A 458 14.16 17.28 28.93
CA GLY A 458 12.71 17.32 29.16
C GLY A 458 11.91 18.04 28.07
N ASN A 459 12.51 18.28 26.89
CA ASN A 459 11.80 18.88 25.77
C ASN A 459 10.73 17.91 25.23
N ALA A 460 9.50 18.38 25.09
CA ALA A 460 8.37 17.54 24.68
C ALA A 460 8.58 16.83 23.33
N ALA A 461 9.18 17.49 22.33
CA ALA A 461 9.45 16.89 21.04
C ALA A 461 10.55 15.82 21.10
N GLY A 462 11.61 16.07 21.89
CA GLY A 462 12.64 15.05 22.17
C GLY A 462 12.08 13.84 22.93
N LEU A 463 11.23 14.05 23.93
CA LEU A 463 10.55 12.99 24.66
C LEU A 463 9.62 12.18 23.74
N ALA A 464 8.86 12.84 22.87
CA ALA A 464 8.04 12.18 21.86
C ALA A 464 8.87 11.40 20.85
N TRP A 465 10.03 11.90 20.42
CA TRP A 465 10.96 11.13 19.60
C TRP A 465 11.42 9.87 20.31
N ALA A 466 11.83 9.99 21.58
CA ALA A 466 12.27 8.84 22.36
C ALA A 466 11.16 7.77 22.52
N SER A 467 9.90 8.17 22.67
CA SER A 467 8.79 7.23 22.82
C SER A 467 8.19 6.73 21.50
N SER A 468 8.22 7.55 20.45
CA SER A 468 7.37 7.37 19.26
C SER A 468 8.14 7.24 17.95
N ALA A 469 9.44 7.53 17.90
CA ALA A 469 10.22 7.33 16.67
C ALA A 469 10.10 5.88 16.19
N PHE A 470 10.03 5.71 14.87
CA PHE A 470 10.11 4.40 14.25
C PHE A 470 11.43 3.72 14.58
N GLU A 471 11.46 2.39 14.47
CA GLU A 471 12.71 1.65 14.26
C GLU A 471 12.69 1.07 12.85
N ASP A 472 13.79 1.23 12.13
CA ASP A 472 14.06 0.50 10.89
C ASP A 472 14.39 -0.97 11.20
N GLU A 473 14.61 -1.78 10.16
CA GLU A 473 15.00 -3.18 10.35
C GLU A 473 16.28 -3.33 11.21
N LYS A 474 17.18 -2.36 11.21
CA LYS A 474 18.43 -2.42 12.00
C LYS A 474 18.27 -1.83 13.41
N GLY A 475 17.06 -1.49 13.85
CA GLY A 475 16.79 -0.91 15.16
C GLY A 475 17.19 0.56 15.27
N ARG A 476 17.40 1.27 14.15
CA ARG A 476 17.77 2.69 14.13
C ARG A 476 16.53 3.53 13.88
N ALA A 477 16.51 4.76 14.40
CA ALA A 477 15.47 5.73 14.06
C ALA A 477 15.62 6.17 12.60
N PRO A 478 14.66 5.91 11.70
CA PRO A 478 14.75 6.35 10.32
C PRO A 478 14.35 7.83 10.19
N GLY A 479 15.10 8.55 9.36
CA GLY A 479 14.85 9.94 9.03
C GLY A 479 15.52 10.35 7.73
N ARG A 480 15.21 11.54 7.24
CA ARG A 480 15.82 12.13 6.03
C ARG A 480 16.43 13.47 6.37
N VAL A 481 17.65 13.72 5.89
CA VAL A 481 18.25 15.05 5.92
C VAL A 481 17.69 15.85 4.75
N LEU A 482 17.01 16.96 5.05
CA LEU A 482 16.37 17.80 4.05
C LEU A 482 16.70 19.27 4.30
N ASP A 483 16.83 20.02 3.21
CA ASP A 483 16.94 21.47 3.18
C ASP A 483 15.72 22.02 2.43
N THR A 484 14.74 22.47 3.20
CA THR A 484 13.43 22.96 2.73
C THR A 484 13.14 24.30 3.42
N PRO A 485 12.27 25.16 2.85
CA PRO A 485 11.98 26.46 3.44
C PRO A 485 11.54 26.41 4.92
N TRP A 486 10.88 25.34 5.35
CA TRP A 486 10.41 25.14 6.73
C TRP A 486 11.36 24.30 7.60
N CYS A 487 12.34 23.61 7.02
CA CYS A 487 13.28 22.79 7.78
C CYS A 487 14.61 22.61 7.04
N ASN A 488 15.69 23.06 7.68
CA ASN A 488 17.06 22.68 7.37
C ASN A 488 17.57 21.79 8.51
N GLY A 489 17.52 20.47 8.33
CA GLY A 489 17.77 19.52 9.40
C GLY A 489 17.32 18.11 9.07
N VAL A 490 16.71 17.43 10.03
CA VAL A 490 16.23 16.04 9.89
C VAL A 490 14.72 15.98 10.06
N VAL A 491 14.04 15.29 9.14
CA VAL A 491 12.67 14.83 9.36
C VAL A 491 12.70 13.39 9.84
N TRP A 492 12.16 13.14 11.03
CA TRP A 492 12.08 11.81 11.64
C TRP A 492 10.77 11.11 11.29
N SER A 493 10.82 9.80 11.09
CA SER A 493 9.62 8.98 11.00
C SER A 493 9.06 8.70 12.39
N MET A 494 7.84 9.13 12.65
CA MET A 494 7.20 9.10 13.96
C MET A 494 5.94 8.23 13.95
N ASN A 495 5.70 7.48 15.02
CA ASN A 495 4.44 6.78 15.25
C ASN A 495 3.48 7.69 15.99
N CYS A 496 2.55 8.29 15.26
CA CYS A 496 1.54 9.18 15.83
C CYS A 496 0.26 8.44 16.25
N ALA A 497 0.25 7.11 16.27
CA ALA A 497 -0.94 6.36 16.70
C ALA A 497 -1.24 6.61 18.20
N PRO A 498 -2.53 6.70 18.60
CA PRO A 498 -2.90 6.93 20.00
C PRO A 498 -2.40 5.86 20.97
N GLY A 499 -2.20 4.63 20.49
CA GLY A 499 -1.79 3.48 21.30
C GLY A 499 -0.29 3.39 21.59
N VAL A 500 0.54 4.33 21.10
CA VAL A 500 1.98 4.33 21.44
C VAL A 500 2.16 4.48 22.96
N PRO A 501 2.94 3.60 23.61
CA PRO A 501 3.14 3.69 25.06
C PRO A 501 4.07 4.85 25.43
N GLY A 502 3.76 5.51 26.54
CA GLY A 502 4.58 6.57 27.12
C GLY A 502 3.74 7.72 27.65
N ALA A 503 4.30 8.50 28.58
CA ALA A 503 3.63 9.69 29.12
C ALA A 503 3.63 10.87 28.13
N VAL A 504 4.64 10.94 27.27
CA VAL A 504 4.79 11.96 26.22
C VAL A 504 5.06 11.23 24.91
N THR A 505 4.09 11.30 23.99
CA THR A 505 4.14 10.68 22.66
C THR A 505 3.92 11.73 21.57
N ASP A 506 4.18 11.36 20.32
CA ASP A 506 3.86 12.24 19.20
C ASP A 506 2.36 12.57 19.17
N PHE A 507 1.51 11.56 19.46
CA PHE A 507 0.07 11.75 19.60
C PHE A 507 -0.27 12.72 20.73
N SER A 508 0.19 12.49 21.96
CA SER A 508 -0.21 13.30 23.11
C SER A 508 0.25 14.75 23.02
N ASN A 509 1.36 15.00 22.32
CA ASN A 509 1.87 16.36 22.07
C ASN A 509 0.96 17.15 21.11
N LYS A 510 0.38 16.47 20.12
CA LYS A 510 -0.49 17.07 19.09
C LYS A 510 -1.96 17.05 19.50
N TRP A 511 -2.38 16.00 20.20
CA TRP A 511 -3.78 15.70 20.53
C TRP A 511 -3.91 15.25 21.99
N SER A 512 -4.38 16.16 22.85
CA SER A 512 -4.61 15.91 24.27
C SER A 512 -5.92 16.53 24.72
N ALA A 513 -6.44 16.09 25.89
CA ALA A 513 -7.62 16.72 26.49
C ALA A 513 -7.43 18.23 26.72
N ALA A 514 -6.23 18.65 27.15
CA ALA A 514 -5.89 20.06 27.33
C ALA A 514 -5.84 20.83 26.00
N TYR A 515 -5.38 20.21 24.91
CA TYR A 515 -5.47 20.79 23.57
C TYR A 515 -6.94 20.96 23.18
N LEU A 516 -7.75 19.90 23.29
CA LEU A 516 -9.17 19.92 22.92
C LEU A 516 -9.96 20.98 23.69
N ASP A 517 -9.78 21.08 25.01
CA ASP A 517 -10.46 22.09 25.83
C ASP A 517 -10.05 23.51 25.44
N ARG A 518 -8.74 23.75 25.26
CA ARG A 518 -8.23 25.06 24.83
C ARG A 518 -8.77 25.48 23.47
N GLN A 519 -8.84 24.55 22.52
CA GLN A 519 -9.12 24.84 21.13
C GLN A 519 -10.60 24.78 20.75
N TYR A 520 -11.37 23.91 21.41
CA TYR A 520 -12.77 23.62 21.08
C TYR A 520 -13.71 23.69 22.29
N GLY A 521 -13.20 23.90 23.50
CA GLY A 521 -13.99 24.07 24.72
C GLY A 521 -14.66 25.45 24.83
N ALA A 522 -15.34 25.68 25.96
CA ALA A 522 -16.13 26.89 26.19
C ALA A 522 -15.28 28.18 26.24
N ALA A 523 -13.98 28.06 26.56
CA ALA A 523 -13.05 29.18 26.68
C ALA A 523 -12.37 29.57 25.34
N ARG A 524 -12.84 29.03 24.20
CA ARG A 524 -12.22 29.28 22.89
C ARG A 524 -12.26 30.76 22.50
N LYS A 525 -11.19 31.25 21.87
CA LYS A 525 -11.06 32.65 21.42
C LYS A 525 -11.63 32.91 20.02
N ALA A 526 -11.75 31.87 19.19
CA ALA A 526 -12.30 31.93 17.85
C ALA A 526 -12.95 30.59 17.49
N ALA A 527 -13.93 30.59 16.58
CA ALA A 527 -14.73 29.44 16.23
C ALA A 527 -14.11 28.64 15.07
N CYS A 528 -12.91 28.09 15.26
CA CYS A 528 -12.31 27.20 14.26
C CYS A 528 -13.23 25.98 13.99
N ASP A 529 -13.42 25.66 12.72
CA ASP A 529 -14.40 24.67 12.25
C ASP A 529 -13.88 23.23 12.28
N GLY A 530 -12.57 23.03 12.34
CA GLY A 530 -12.00 21.69 12.22
C GLY A 530 -10.49 21.61 12.27
N GLU A 531 -9.97 20.45 11.89
CA GLU A 531 -8.54 20.14 11.81
C GLU A 531 -8.15 19.80 10.37
N TYR A 532 -7.01 20.31 9.95
CA TYR A 532 -6.34 20.10 8.68
C TYR A 532 -5.15 19.16 8.88
N ILE A 533 -5.18 18.02 8.20
CA ILE A 533 -4.12 17.02 8.18
C ILE A 533 -3.24 17.28 6.96
N ASP A 534 -2.06 17.83 7.16
CA ASP A 534 -1.09 17.94 6.08
C ASP A 534 -0.46 16.57 5.77
N SER A 535 -0.01 16.38 4.52
CA SER A 535 0.79 15.23 4.13
C SER A 535 0.19 13.89 4.58
N ALA A 536 -1.13 13.74 4.46
CA ALA A 536 -1.90 12.69 5.15
C ALA A 536 -1.45 11.25 4.83
N GLU A 537 -0.83 11.03 3.67
CA GLU A 537 -0.26 9.74 3.25
C GLU A 537 1.27 9.61 3.43
N ALA A 538 1.90 10.52 4.18
CA ALA A 538 3.27 10.45 4.70
C ALA A 538 4.36 10.11 3.64
N TYR A 539 4.62 11.07 2.76
CA TYR A 539 5.57 10.91 1.65
C TYR A 539 7.07 10.84 2.08
N VAL A 540 7.41 11.36 3.27
CA VAL A 540 8.78 11.40 3.81
C VAL A 540 9.09 10.32 4.85
N THR A 541 8.11 9.51 5.21
CA THR A 541 8.21 8.51 6.29
C THR A 541 8.47 7.11 5.73
N ASP A 542 9.25 6.31 6.44
CA ASP A 542 9.47 4.89 6.14
C ASP A 542 8.16 4.09 6.15
N GLU A 543 8.08 3.02 5.36
CA GLU A 543 6.82 2.28 5.12
C GLU A 543 6.39 1.42 6.32
N LEU A 544 7.35 0.93 7.12
CA LEU A 544 7.13 0.05 8.27
C LEU A 544 7.87 0.55 9.50
N ASN A 545 7.22 0.41 10.66
CA ASN A 545 7.83 0.60 11.97
C ASN A 545 8.08 -0.77 12.62
N PHE A 546 9.35 -1.10 12.87
CA PHE A 546 9.76 -2.37 13.48
C PHE A 546 9.89 -2.31 15.01
N ARG A 547 9.58 -1.17 15.63
CA ARG A 547 9.73 -0.96 17.07
C ARG A 547 8.73 -1.81 17.86
N ARG A 548 9.23 -2.89 18.46
CA ARG A 548 8.43 -3.91 19.17
C ARG A 548 7.56 -3.35 20.28
N SER A 549 8.05 -2.36 21.02
CA SER A 549 7.30 -1.72 22.10
C SER A 549 6.00 -1.06 21.62
N HIS A 550 5.85 -0.79 20.32
CA HIS A 550 4.60 -0.23 19.77
C HIS A 550 3.56 -1.28 19.40
N PHE A 551 3.93 -2.55 19.29
CA PHE A 551 3.07 -3.57 18.66
C PHE A 551 1.82 -3.85 19.46
N ALA A 552 1.93 -3.96 20.79
CA ALA A 552 0.79 -4.19 21.67
C ALA A 552 -0.24 -3.03 21.62
N GLY A 553 0.23 -1.81 21.33
CA GLY A 553 -0.60 -0.61 21.25
C GLY A 553 -1.26 -0.39 19.89
N ALA A 554 -0.81 -1.06 18.84
CA ALA A 554 -1.42 -0.93 17.51
C ALA A 554 -2.85 -1.48 17.52
N GLU A 555 -3.84 -0.68 17.13
CA GLU A 555 -5.23 -1.15 17.07
C GLU A 555 -5.44 -2.05 15.84
N ARG A 556 -4.98 -1.61 14.68
CA ARG A 556 -5.09 -2.33 13.41
C ARG A 556 -4.02 -3.43 13.28
N PRO A 557 -4.23 -4.45 12.42
CA PRO A 557 -3.28 -5.55 12.25
C PRO A 557 -1.87 -5.08 11.90
N LEU A 558 -0.85 -5.80 12.39
CA LEU A 558 0.52 -5.65 11.89
C LEU A 558 0.59 -6.16 10.45
N CYS A 559 1.67 -5.84 9.76
CA CYS A 559 2.02 -6.39 8.46
C CYS A 559 3.50 -6.82 8.49
N TYR A 560 4.13 -6.97 7.32
CA TYR A 560 5.53 -7.38 7.21
C TYR A 560 6.21 -6.79 5.99
N ALA A 561 7.55 -6.71 6.03
CA ALA A 561 8.36 -6.23 4.92
C ALA A 561 8.31 -7.20 3.72
N LEU A 562 8.27 -6.65 2.50
CA LEU A 562 8.21 -7.46 1.28
C LEU A 562 9.42 -8.39 1.11
N GLY A 563 10.63 -7.89 1.38
CA GLY A 563 11.86 -8.67 1.21
C GLY A 563 12.14 -9.58 2.42
N SER A 564 12.42 -8.96 3.57
CA SER A 564 12.88 -9.64 4.78
C SER A 564 11.80 -10.46 5.50
N ARG A 565 10.52 -10.24 5.15
CA ARG A 565 9.34 -10.80 5.84
C ARG A 565 9.24 -10.45 7.32
N ARG A 566 10.05 -9.49 7.79
CA ARG A 566 10.01 -9.05 9.19
C ARG A 566 8.72 -8.31 9.48
N VAL A 567 8.14 -8.61 10.63
CA VAL A 567 6.87 -8.04 11.08
C VAL A 567 7.07 -6.60 11.55
N GLY A 568 6.15 -5.73 11.19
CA GLY A 568 6.16 -4.32 11.56
C GLY A 568 4.78 -3.68 11.44
N ILE A 569 4.62 -2.47 11.95
CA ILE A 569 3.40 -1.67 11.79
C ILE A 569 3.49 -0.93 10.46
N TYR A 570 2.55 -1.17 9.55
CA TYR A 570 2.45 -0.43 8.29
C TYR A 570 2.05 1.03 8.56
N LYS A 571 2.75 2.00 7.99
CA LYS A 571 2.48 3.42 8.22
C LYS A 571 1.05 3.84 7.87
N GLY A 572 0.42 3.19 6.89
CA GLY A 572 -0.97 3.46 6.53
C GLY A 572 -1.96 3.14 7.67
N MET A 573 -1.62 2.20 8.55
CA MET A 573 -2.40 1.90 9.76
C MET A 573 -2.17 2.94 10.85
N ILE A 574 -0.94 3.43 11.00
CA ILE A 574 -0.61 4.53 11.92
C ILE A 574 -1.39 5.79 11.53
N GLY A 575 -1.35 6.16 10.25
CA GLY A 575 -2.11 7.28 9.70
C GLY A 575 -3.62 7.12 9.90
N PHE A 576 -4.16 5.93 9.62
CA PHE A 576 -5.58 5.65 9.87
C PHE A 576 -5.97 5.83 11.34
N GLU A 577 -5.20 5.28 12.28
CA GLU A 577 -5.49 5.37 13.71
C GLU A 577 -5.44 6.82 14.21
N TYR A 578 -4.45 7.60 13.75
CA TYR A 578 -4.35 9.02 14.03
C TYR A 578 -5.56 9.81 13.52
N VAL A 579 -5.81 9.76 12.22
CA VAL A 579 -6.88 10.54 11.57
C VAL A 579 -8.24 10.14 12.13
N ARG A 580 -8.47 8.85 12.45
CA ARG A 580 -9.73 8.39 13.03
C ARG A 580 -9.93 8.88 14.45
N ALA A 581 -8.88 9.00 15.26
CA ALA A 581 -9.00 9.56 16.60
C ALA A 581 -9.44 11.02 16.53
N LEU A 582 -8.79 11.82 15.68
CA LEU A 582 -9.16 13.21 15.44
C LEU A 582 -10.58 13.35 14.88
N ALA A 583 -10.92 12.57 13.85
CA ALA A 583 -12.25 12.61 13.22
C ALA A 583 -13.37 12.25 14.20
N ARG A 584 -13.17 11.23 15.06
CA ARG A 584 -14.15 10.89 16.11
C ARG A 584 -14.41 12.08 17.03
N ASP A 585 -13.35 12.74 17.48
CA ASP A 585 -13.46 13.89 18.36
C ASP A 585 -14.09 15.10 17.67
N MET A 586 -13.69 15.42 16.44
CA MET A 586 -14.21 16.56 15.69
C MET A 586 -15.67 16.36 15.32
N HIS A 587 -16.03 15.22 14.73
CA HIS A 587 -17.42 14.94 14.34
C HIS A 587 -18.36 14.88 15.55
N ALA A 588 -17.92 14.35 16.70
CA ALA A 588 -18.71 14.34 17.93
C ALA A 588 -19.01 15.75 18.47
N ARG A 589 -18.19 16.75 18.11
CA ARG A 589 -18.34 18.16 18.49
C ARG A 589 -19.01 19.01 17.41
N GLY A 590 -19.42 18.42 16.29
CA GLY A 590 -19.98 19.14 15.15
C GLY A 590 -18.95 19.89 14.29
N HIS A 591 -17.67 19.54 14.43
CA HIS A 591 -16.56 20.06 13.64
C HIS A 591 -16.23 19.14 12.46
N TYR A 592 -15.34 19.59 11.57
CA TYR A 592 -15.00 18.91 10.32
C TYR A 592 -13.53 18.49 10.25
N MET A 593 -13.22 17.64 9.28
CA MET A 593 -11.87 17.20 8.97
C MET A 593 -11.49 17.59 7.54
N MET A 594 -10.30 18.16 7.37
CA MET A 594 -9.71 18.46 6.07
C MET A 594 -8.34 17.78 5.94
N ALA A 595 -7.92 17.41 4.73
CA ALA A 595 -6.58 16.89 4.51
C ALA A 595 -6.01 17.19 3.13
N ASN A 596 -4.69 17.33 3.08
CA ASN A 596 -3.87 17.37 1.87
C ASN A 596 -3.24 16.01 1.59
N SER A 597 -2.84 15.80 0.34
CA SER A 597 -2.19 14.59 -0.16
C SER A 597 -3.03 13.31 0.03
N THR A 598 -4.35 13.40 -0.09
CA THR A 598 -5.24 12.22 -0.01
C THR A 598 -6.58 12.49 -0.71
N PRO A 599 -7.20 11.49 -1.39
CA PRO A 599 -6.74 10.12 -1.52
C PRO A 599 -5.71 9.94 -2.65
N ILE A 600 -4.67 9.16 -2.36
CA ILE A 600 -3.64 8.69 -3.30
C ILE A 600 -3.61 7.15 -3.34
N SER A 601 -3.24 6.51 -2.23
CA SER A 601 -3.16 5.05 -2.08
C SER A 601 -4.02 4.51 -0.93
N TRP A 602 -4.35 5.34 0.06
CA TRP A 602 -5.05 4.90 1.28
C TRP A 602 -6.54 5.22 1.21
N CYS A 603 -7.29 4.36 0.51
CA CYS A 603 -8.74 4.54 0.34
C CYS A 603 -9.53 4.65 1.65
N TRP A 604 -8.97 4.17 2.77
CA TRP A 604 -9.56 4.24 4.11
C TRP A 604 -9.44 5.59 4.81
N LEU A 605 -8.67 6.56 4.29
CA LEU A 605 -8.66 7.91 4.86
C LEU A 605 -9.87 8.73 4.41
N ALA A 606 -10.31 8.60 3.15
CA ALA A 606 -11.41 9.37 2.60
C ALA A 606 -12.72 9.31 3.43
N PRO A 607 -13.09 8.18 4.06
CA PRO A 607 -14.23 8.11 4.97
C PRO A 607 -14.16 9.04 6.19
N LEU A 608 -12.96 9.30 6.69
CA LEU A 608 -12.70 10.07 7.91
C LEU A 608 -12.67 11.57 7.67
N LEU A 609 -12.61 11.99 6.41
CA LEU A 609 -12.40 13.37 5.98
C LEU A 609 -13.69 13.95 5.39
N ASP A 610 -13.86 15.27 5.51
CA ASP A 610 -14.97 16.02 4.94
C ASP A 610 -14.51 16.88 3.75
N VAL A 611 -13.25 17.30 3.73
CA VAL A 611 -12.58 17.99 2.62
C VAL A 611 -11.25 17.29 2.35
N MET A 612 -10.98 17.01 1.08
CA MET A 612 -9.73 16.39 0.62
C MET A 612 -9.08 17.28 -0.41
N GLY A 613 -7.79 17.10 -0.65
CA GLY A 613 -7.08 17.87 -1.66
C GLY A 613 -5.66 17.41 -1.88
N THR A 614 -5.00 18.04 -2.83
CA THR A 614 -3.57 17.85 -3.08
C THR A 614 -2.94 19.09 -3.67
N GLU A 615 -1.70 19.35 -3.27
CA GLU A 615 -0.80 20.22 -4.02
C GLU A 615 -0.63 19.72 -5.45
N THR A 616 -0.72 20.65 -6.39
CA THR A 616 -0.75 20.38 -7.82
C THR A 616 0.06 21.43 -8.56
N ASP A 617 1.01 20.98 -9.37
CA ASP A 617 1.76 21.79 -10.31
C ASP A 617 1.64 21.12 -11.68
N TRP A 618 0.85 21.73 -12.58
CA TRP A 618 0.63 21.21 -13.91
C TRP A 618 1.78 21.49 -14.86
N LYS A 619 2.74 22.36 -14.50
CA LYS A 619 3.92 22.67 -15.31
C LYS A 619 5.22 22.30 -14.60
N HIS A 620 5.19 21.20 -13.85
CA HIS A 620 6.33 20.75 -13.09
C HIS A 620 7.56 20.48 -13.96
N GLY A 621 8.67 21.16 -13.65
CA GLY A 621 9.90 21.12 -14.45
C GLY A 621 9.74 21.69 -15.86
N GLY A 622 8.83 22.64 -16.05
CA GLY A 622 8.56 23.31 -17.33
C GLY A 622 7.73 22.48 -18.32
N LYS A 623 7.18 21.34 -17.89
CA LYS A 623 6.44 20.41 -18.77
C LYS A 623 4.99 20.31 -18.35
N TRP A 624 4.07 20.49 -19.30
CA TRP A 624 2.65 20.23 -19.10
C TRP A 624 2.41 18.77 -18.70
N ARG A 625 1.94 18.56 -17.47
CA ARG A 625 1.71 17.27 -16.82
C ARG A 625 0.49 17.35 -15.91
N PRO A 626 -0.73 17.49 -16.47
CA PRO A 626 -1.94 17.49 -15.67
C PRO A 626 -2.16 16.11 -15.05
N MET A 627 -3.01 16.08 -14.03
CA MET A 627 -3.42 14.83 -13.41
C MET A 627 -4.12 13.92 -14.44
N ALA A 628 -3.75 12.64 -14.48
CA ALA A 628 -4.32 11.68 -15.41
C ALA A 628 -5.82 11.43 -15.15
N ASP A 629 -6.56 11.01 -16.18
CA ASP A 629 -7.99 10.70 -16.06
C ASP A 629 -8.29 9.64 -14.98
N GLU A 630 -7.48 8.59 -14.91
CA GLU A 630 -7.61 7.53 -13.89
C GLU A 630 -7.49 8.08 -12.47
N GLU A 631 -6.58 9.02 -12.25
CA GLU A 631 -6.33 9.67 -10.97
C GLU A 631 -7.52 10.55 -10.54
N LEU A 632 -8.16 11.25 -11.49
CA LEU A 632 -9.36 12.04 -11.26
C LEU A 632 -10.58 11.16 -10.98
N LEU A 633 -10.72 10.04 -11.70
CA LEU A 633 -11.80 9.06 -11.48
C LEU A 633 -11.69 8.41 -10.10
N TYR A 634 -10.48 8.03 -9.69
CA TYR A 634 -10.22 7.47 -8.36
C TYR A 634 -10.63 8.44 -7.25
N ARG A 635 -10.20 9.71 -7.33
CA ARG A 635 -10.58 10.75 -6.36
C ARG A 635 -12.07 10.98 -6.35
N ARG A 636 -12.72 11.06 -7.52
CA ARG A 636 -14.17 11.19 -7.64
C ARG A 636 -14.90 10.01 -6.99
N ALA A 637 -14.42 8.79 -7.19
CA ALA A 637 -15.03 7.60 -6.61
C ALA A 637 -14.92 7.56 -5.08
N LEU A 638 -13.79 7.97 -4.50
CA LEU A 638 -13.62 7.96 -3.04
C LEU A 638 -14.24 9.16 -2.35
N CYS A 639 -14.17 10.34 -2.96
CA CYS A 639 -14.76 11.55 -2.39
C CYS A 639 -16.29 11.53 -2.53
N ARG A 640 -16.82 10.87 -3.57
CA ARG A 640 -18.25 10.83 -3.94
C ARG A 640 -18.83 12.23 -4.13
N GLY A 641 -19.32 12.84 -3.05
CA GLY A 641 -19.86 14.21 -3.03
C GLY A 641 -19.08 15.18 -2.14
N LYS A 642 -18.03 14.70 -1.45
CA LYS A 642 -17.10 15.53 -0.68
C LYS A 642 -16.20 16.32 -1.65
N PRO A 643 -15.83 17.57 -1.35
CA PRO A 643 -14.92 18.35 -2.20
C PRO A 643 -13.52 17.71 -2.25
N PHE A 644 -12.95 17.70 -3.45
CA PHE A 644 -11.52 17.47 -3.68
C PHE A 644 -10.91 18.76 -4.26
N CYS A 645 -10.08 19.44 -3.46
CA CYS A 645 -9.50 20.74 -3.80
C CYS A 645 -8.10 20.57 -4.40
N PHE A 646 -7.82 21.29 -5.48
CA PHE A 646 -6.45 21.43 -5.98
C PHE A 646 -5.81 22.65 -5.34
N LEU A 647 -4.68 22.45 -4.66
CA LEU A 647 -3.80 23.56 -4.31
C LEU A 647 -2.88 23.83 -5.48
N MET A 648 -3.20 24.86 -6.25
CA MET A 648 -2.50 25.11 -7.49
C MET A 648 -1.21 25.90 -7.25
N ASN A 649 -0.09 25.19 -7.22
CA ASN A 649 1.27 25.75 -7.16
C ASN A 649 1.85 26.03 -8.57
N THR A 650 1.00 25.96 -9.60
CA THR A 650 1.38 26.19 -11.00
C THR A 650 1.68 27.67 -11.22
N ASP A 651 2.89 27.98 -11.68
CA ASP A 651 3.20 29.30 -12.23
C ASP A 651 2.58 29.44 -13.62
N PHE A 652 1.39 30.04 -13.67
CA PHE A 652 0.67 30.26 -14.94
C PHE A 652 1.39 31.24 -15.87
N SER A 653 2.31 32.08 -15.37
CA SER A 653 3.11 32.97 -16.23
C SER A 653 4.12 32.20 -17.08
N ALA A 654 4.45 30.97 -16.67
CA ALA A 654 5.35 30.11 -17.43
C ALA A 654 4.68 29.49 -18.66
N PHE A 655 3.36 29.53 -18.81
CA PHE A 655 2.63 28.95 -19.94
C PHE A 655 2.77 29.80 -21.21
N SER A 656 3.04 29.15 -22.34
CA SER A 656 2.87 29.76 -23.65
C SER A 656 1.49 29.39 -24.23
N TYR A 657 1.11 30.02 -25.34
CA TYR A 657 -0.16 29.70 -26.01
C TYR A 657 -0.15 28.27 -26.60
N GLU A 658 1.03 27.71 -26.83
CA GLU A 658 1.24 26.38 -27.42
C GLU A 658 1.23 25.22 -26.39
N ASP A 659 1.30 25.50 -25.09
CA ASP A 659 1.08 24.51 -24.02
C ASP A 659 -0.40 24.11 -23.92
#